data_AF-A0A067HH27-F1
#
_entry.id   AF-A0A067HH27-F1
#
_cell.length_a   1.000
_cell.length_b   1.000
_cell.length_c   1.000
_cell.angle_alpha   90.00
_cell.angle_beta   90.00
_cell.angle_gamma   90.00
#
_symmetry.space_group_name_H-M   'P 1'
#
loop_
_entity.id
_entity.type
_entity.pdbx_description
1 polymer ?
#
loop_
_entity_poly.entity_id
_entity_poly.type
_entity_poly.pdbx_seq_one_letter_code
_entity_poly.pdbx_strand_id
1 'polypeptide(L)'
;MSATADITKYRDYFRDLGRGERVEVLAIPSTNQRTIFQRRVSYLEQVTELLGVDHGMTSELSSLRYCSGPSPSMANAEIKPEVHKLIHDLVLHIHKNESDIEKSILVFLPTYYALEQQWHLMKPLSSFFKVHILHSSVDTEQALMAMKICKSHRKVILATNIAESSVTIPKVAYVIDSCRSLQVFWDVNRKIDSAELVWVSQSQAEQRRGRTGRTCDGQVYRLVTKSFFGTLEDHECPAILRLSLRLQVLLICCAESKAISDPKVLLQKALDPPYPEVVGDALDLLDHKRALQKISPRGRYEPTFYGRLLASFSLSFDASVLVLKFGEIGMLREGILLGILMDTQPLPILHPFGDDALFAEYTGCYFGGDGNTRLLTGRKEMVIMGNLCAFQFWQHVFKDKQRLDHLQQVLKFDETKVTASLLPKIEEEWCSLHYLVQSSLHHVSELYEDILNAVHRFRPKFLGTSNGLPTYYDPYEFEHTCLLNCDPPRDMDPLAADNEHLGPSFEAKKCVAVPFVAPNQFQSNNVAEKLASIIKEIRVQYVEDVSGNQDKAVNGSETPGEAPLCVYFINGSCNRGTGCPFSHSLQAKRPACKFFYSLQGCRNGDSCIFSHDLGQPVLPSSSFTCLPEDGVANAASLLRLFPTSSDGSILLLDDTDMHFSANLACLYDPSRIISTTCLSDSAICDTSLAGIRILWGLCHSLKTVISEAGDNPIPWKEVKCVLWYPSLESYSENLESQKTLMQNFFEHLAIRMLADALYDTRVIITMNNIKFAQLQVEKLARDSFFFLSESFPFDEMSFGELSDTVNTKRPMLVSRAISYVFDLHPPTDFQFGDYAAVLHRCLRDN
;
A
#
# COMPACT_ATOMS: atom_id res chain seq x y z
N MET A 1 15.21 -26.11 7.41
CA MET A 1 16.05 -26.60 6.29
C MET A 1 16.94 -25.45 5.84
N SER A 2 18.24 -25.65 5.65
CA SER A 2 19.16 -24.61 5.16
C SER A 2 20.33 -25.25 4.42
N ALA A 3 20.87 -24.53 3.44
CA ALA A 3 22.06 -24.95 2.68
C ALA A 3 23.39 -24.48 3.30
N THR A 4 23.39 -23.34 4.01
CA THR A 4 24.60 -22.68 4.52
C THR A 4 24.49 -22.20 5.98
N ALA A 5 23.63 -22.84 6.78
CA ALA A 5 23.44 -22.49 8.19
C ALA A 5 24.52 -23.09 9.11
N ASP A 6 24.80 -22.40 10.21
CA ASP A 6 25.54 -22.96 11.35
C ASP A 6 24.68 -24.00 12.09
N ILE A 7 24.85 -25.27 11.72
CA ILE A 7 24.11 -26.40 12.28
C ILE A 7 24.26 -26.49 13.81
N THR A 8 25.44 -26.18 14.34
CA THR A 8 25.73 -26.27 15.77
C THR A 8 24.85 -25.30 16.54
N LYS A 9 24.80 -24.05 16.10
CA LYS A 9 24.00 -22.99 16.71
C LYS A 9 22.50 -23.33 16.76
N TYR A 10 21.93 -23.82 15.65
CA TYR A 10 20.52 -24.23 15.63
C TYR A 10 20.25 -25.45 16.52
N ARG A 11 21.13 -26.45 16.49
CA ARG A 11 20.98 -27.66 17.31
C ARG A 11 21.00 -27.32 18.80
N ASP A 12 21.89 -26.45 19.22
CA ASP A 12 22.04 -26.09 20.62
C ASP A 12 20.83 -25.25 21.09
N TYR A 13 20.36 -24.30 20.27
CA TYR A 13 19.14 -23.54 20.53
C TYR A 13 17.88 -24.41 20.70
N PHE A 14 17.62 -25.32 19.75
CA PHE A 14 16.45 -26.20 19.83
C PHE A 14 16.56 -27.25 20.95
N ARG A 15 17.79 -27.67 21.31
CA ARG A 15 18.02 -28.55 22.46
C ARG A 15 17.60 -27.86 23.76
N ASP A 16 17.99 -26.60 23.92
CA ASP A 16 17.63 -25.82 25.10
C ASP A 16 16.12 -25.60 25.20
N LEU A 17 15.45 -25.31 24.09
CA LEU A 17 13.99 -25.21 24.02
C LEU A 17 13.28 -26.53 24.35
N GLY A 18 13.81 -27.65 23.84
CA GLY A 18 13.33 -29.01 24.11
C GLY A 18 13.75 -29.56 25.49
N ARG A 19 14.29 -28.72 26.39
CA ARG A 19 14.75 -29.11 27.74
C ARG A 19 15.74 -30.29 27.73
N GLY A 20 16.64 -30.33 26.75
CA GLY A 20 17.63 -31.39 26.60
C GLY A 20 17.23 -32.52 25.65
N GLU A 21 16.08 -32.43 24.99
CA GLU A 21 15.70 -33.36 23.91
C GLU A 21 16.74 -33.38 22.78
N ARG A 22 16.91 -34.56 22.17
CA ARG A 22 17.84 -34.75 21.04
C ARG A 22 17.27 -34.07 19.80
N VAL A 23 17.99 -33.06 19.30
CA VAL A 23 17.72 -32.46 17.98
C VAL A 23 18.42 -33.27 16.91
N GLU A 24 17.67 -33.92 16.04
CA GLU A 24 18.22 -34.66 14.89
C GLU A 24 18.56 -33.71 13.74
N VAL A 25 19.75 -33.92 13.16
CA VAL A 25 20.19 -33.20 11.97
C VAL A 25 20.21 -34.17 10.80
N LEU A 26 19.27 -34.00 9.89
CA LEU A 26 19.21 -34.77 8.66
C LEU A 26 20.01 -34.06 7.56
N ALA A 27 21.19 -34.59 7.26
CA ALA A 27 21.91 -34.21 6.06
C ALA A 27 21.23 -34.87 4.86
N ILE A 28 20.50 -34.09 4.06
CA ILE A 28 19.97 -34.55 2.78
C ILE A 28 21.12 -34.49 1.77
N PRO A 29 21.71 -35.63 1.36
CA PRO A 29 22.76 -35.60 0.36
C PRO A 29 22.13 -35.18 -0.97
N SER A 30 22.89 -34.50 -1.82
CA SER A 30 22.47 -34.11 -3.18
C SER A 30 22.26 -35.30 -4.14
N THR A 31 22.19 -36.52 -3.60
CA THR A 31 22.08 -37.81 -4.28
C THR A 31 20.70 -37.99 -4.90
N ASN A 32 20.57 -37.48 -6.12
CA ASN A 32 19.73 -38.04 -7.20
C ASN A 32 20.08 -37.47 -8.60
N GLN A 33 21.05 -36.56 -8.72
CA GLN A 33 21.53 -36.13 -10.03
C GLN A 33 22.53 -37.16 -10.61
N ARG A 34 22.20 -37.74 -11.77
CA ARG A 34 23.08 -38.65 -12.53
C ARG A 34 24.39 -37.98 -12.99
N THR A 35 24.48 -36.66 -12.86
CA THR A 35 25.60 -35.83 -13.33
C THR A 35 25.99 -34.85 -12.23
N ILE A 36 27.22 -34.93 -11.71
CA ILE A 36 27.76 -33.98 -10.74
C ILE A 36 28.46 -32.88 -11.54
N PHE A 37 27.91 -31.67 -11.52
CA PHE A 37 28.54 -30.52 -12.17
C PHE A 37 29.64 -29.94 -11.28
N GLN A 38 30.82 -29.69 -11.85
CA GLN A 38 31.95 -29.08 -11.14
C GLN A 38 31.71 -27.59 -10.93
N ARG A 39 32.20 -27.06 -9.81
CA ARG A 39 32.19 -25.62 -9.50
C ARG A 39 33.60 -25.17 -9.14
N ARG A 40 34.24 -24.42 -10.04
CA ARG A 40 35.58 -23.85 -9.82
C ARG A 40 35.45 -22.42 -9.33
N VAL A 41 36.36 -21.99 -8.45
CA VAL A 41 36.38 -20.64 -7.89
C VAL A 41 37.76 -20.05 -8.17
N SER A 42 37.77 -18.87 -8.79
CA SER A 42 38.95 -18.04 -9.02
C SER A 42 38.77 -16.71 -8.28
N TYR A 43 39.85 -16.23 -7.68
CA TYR A 43 39.90 -14.96 -6.97
C TYR A 43 40.58 -13.90 -7.84
N LEU A 44 40.65 -12.68 -7.33
CA LEU A 44 41.10 -11.52 -8.09
C LEU A 44 42.47 -11.72 -8.75
N GLU A 45 43.41 -12.37 -8.06
CA GLU A 45 44.77 -12.62 -8.56
C GLU A 45 44.76 -13.52 -9.81
N GLN A 46 43.91 -14.55 -9.82
CA GLN A 46 43.76 -15.39 -11.01
C GLN A 46 42.98 -14.67 -12.12
N VAL A 47 42.05 -13.77 -11.77
CA VAL A 47 41.29 -12.98 -12.75
C VAL A 47 42.20 -11.98 -13.48
N THR A 48 43.09 -11.29 -12.77
CA THR A 48 44.04 -10.34 -13.38
C THR A 48 45.06 -11.04 -14.27
N GLU A 49 45.53 -12.22 -13.84
CA GLU A 49 46.41 -13.09 -14.63
C GLU A 49 45.71 -13.57 -15.91
N LEU A 50 44.46 -14.07 -15.79
CA LEU A 50 43.64 -14.54 -16.92
C LEU A 50 43.42 -13.47 -17.99
N LEU A 51 43.33 -12.20 -17.58
CA LEU A 51 43.10 -11.07 -18.48
C LEU A 51 44.40 -10.43 -18.98
N GLY A 52 45.58 -10.88 -18.52
CA GLY A 52 46.86 -10.30 -18.90
C GLY A 52 47.07 -8.87 -18.40
N VAL A 53 46.38 -8.47 -17.34
CA VAL A 53 46.49 -7.12 -16.74
C VAL A 53 47.73 -7.00 -15.84
N ASP A 54 48.31 -8.14 -15.44
CA ASP A 54 49.50 -8.26 -14.59
C ASP A 54 50.84 -8.09 -15.35
N HIS A 55 51.03 -6.98 -16.06
CA HIS A 55 52.37 -6.56 -16.49
C HIS A 55 53.19 -6.05 -15.28
N GLY A 56 53.50 -6.94 -14.33
CA GLY A 56 54.44 -6.69 -13.22
C GLY A 56 53.85 -6.11 -11.92
N MET A 57 52.53 -6.18 -11.69
CA MET A 57 51.93 -5.76 -10.42
C MET A 57 51.96 -6.88 -9.37
N THR A 58 52.28 -6.52 -8.12
CA THR A 58 52.20 -7.44 -6.97
C THR A 58 50.76 -7.62 -6.52
N SER A 59 50.44 -8.75 -5.86
CA SER A 59 49.12 -9.03 -5.28
C SER A 59 48.60 -7.90 -4.38
N GLU A 60 49.48 -7.16 -3.72
CA GLU A 60 49.14 -6.01 -2.88
C GLU A 60 48.67 -4.80 -3.70
N LEU A 61 49.32 -4.50 -4.83
CA LEU A 61 48.95 -3.40 -5.73
C LEU A 61 47.62 -3.67 -6.46
N SER A 62 47.39 -4.92 -6.88
CA SER A 62 46.11 -5.36 -7.45
C SER A 62 44.99 -5.31 -6.41
N SER A 63 45.26 -5.69 -5.16
CA SER A 63 44.33 -5.48 -4.04
C SER A 63 44.01 -3.99 -3.92
N LEU A 64 44.98 -3.10 -3.73
CA LEU A 64 44.75 -1.64 -3.61
C LEU A 64 43.92 -1.01 -4.75
N ARG A 65 44.07 -1.52 -5.98
CA ARG A 65 43.33 -1.03 -7.16
C ARG A 65 41.84 -1.42 -7.13
N TYR A 66 41.51 -2.67 -6.80
CA TYR A 66 40.14 -3.19 -6.90
C TYR A 66 39.42 -3.39 -5.54
N CYS A 67 40.21 -3.47 -4.46
CA CYS A 67 39.83 -3.58 -3.06
C CYS A 67 40.51 -2.45 -2.28
N SER A 68 39.76 -1.45 -1.82
CA SER A 68 40.30 -0.21 -1.23
C SER A 68 40.95 -0.38 0.17
N GLY A 69 41.59 -1.51 0.47
CA GLY A 69 42.25 -1.80 1.74
C GLY A 69 42.62 -3.28 1.90
N PRO A 70 43.39 -3.62 2.94
CA PRO A 70 43.84 -5.00 3.20
C PRO A 70 42.80 -5.87 3.91
N SER A 71 41.81 -5.25 4.57
CA SER A 71 40.75 -5.92 5.33
C SER A 71 39.38 -5.28 5.09
N PRO A 72 38.26 -6.01 5.30
CA PRO A 72 36.91 -5.48 5.15
C PRO A 72 36.61 -4.26 6.04
N SER A 73 37.22 -4.20 7.23
CA SER A 73 37.06 -3.08 8.18
C SER A 73 37.76 -1.78 7.75
N MET A 74 38.76 -1.87 6.88
CA MET A 74 39.53 -0.72 6.39
C MET A 74 39.24 -0.38 4.92
N ALA A 75 38.61 -1.31 4.18
CA ALA A 75 38.32 -1.16 2.76
C ALA A 75 36.89 -0.68 2.54
N ASN A 76 36.73 0.46 1.86
CA ASN A 76 35.42 0.90 1.39
C ASN A 76 34.85 -0.10 0.35
N ALA A 77 33.58 -0.50 0.54
CA ALA A 77 32.84 -1.42 -0.30
C ALA A 77 32.27 -0.78 -1.59
N GLU A 78 32.52 0.50 -1.85
CA GLU A 78 32.20 1.15 -3.12
C GLU A 78 32.75 0.40 -4.34
N ILE A 79 32.00 0.45 -5.45
CA ILE A 79 32.45 -0.04 -6.75
C ILE A 79 33.04 1.12 -7.53
N LYS A 80 34.35 1.06 -7.75
CA LYS A 80 35.08 2.02 -8.56
C LYS A 80 34.95 1.71 -10.06
N PRO A 81 35.15 2.70 -10.96
CA PRO A 81 35.14 2.48 -12.41
C PRO A 81 36.08 1.37 -12.89
N GLU A 82 37.21 1.17 -12.23
CA GLU A 82 38.17 0.10 -12.57
C GLU A 82 37.58 -1.30 -12.37
N VAL A 83 36.71 -1.47 -11.37
CA VAL A 83 36.02 -2.75 -11.12
C VAL A 83 34.99 -3.00 -12.21
N HIS A 84 34.25 -1.98 -12.63
CA HIS A 84 33.32 -2.08 -13.78
C HIS A 84 34.05 -2.46 -15.08
N LYS A 85 35.21 -1.85 -15.33
CA LYS A 85 36.06 -2.20 -16.47
C LYS A 85 36.56 -3.65 -16.39
N LEU A 86 36.99 -4.10 -15.21
CA LEU A 86 37.41 -5.48 -15.00
C LEU A 86 36.27 -6.48 -15.28
N ILE A 87 35.05 -6.18 -14.81
CA ILE A 87 33.86 -7.00 -15.10
C ILE A 87 33.59 -7.05 -16.60
N HIS A 88 33.61 -5.90 -17.29
CA HIS A 88 33.42 -5.81 -18.73
C HIS A 88 34.45 -6.67 -19.49
N ASP A 89 35.73 -6.53 -19.17
CA ASP A 89 36.82 -7.27 -19.83
C ASP A 89 36.72 -8.77 -19.56
N LEU A 90 36.31 -9.16 -18.34
CA LEU A 90 36.05 -10.54 -17.98
C LEU A 90 34.85 -11.14 -18.74
N VAL A 91 33.76 -10.40 -18.90
CA VAL A 91 32.60 -10.83 -19.71
C VAL A 91 33.02 -11.09 -21.16
N LEU A 92 33.82 -10.20 -21.75
CA LEU A 92 34.36 -10.37 -23.09
C LEU A 92 35.29 -11.58 -23.21
N HIS A 93 36.16 -11.79 -22.23
CA HIS A 93 37.05 -12.95 -22.18
C HIS A 93 36.26 -14.26 -22.12
N ILE A 94 35.26 -14.35 -21.22
CA ILE A 94 34.39 -15.52 -21.12
C ILE A 94 33.67 -15.78 -22.44
N HIS A 95 33.12 -14.74 -23.07
CA HIS A 95 32.41 -14.88 -24.34
C HIS A 95 33.30 -15.43 -25.46
N LYS A 96 34.54 -14.96 -25.57
CA LYS A 96 35.50 -15.43 -26.59
C LYS A 96 35.95 -16.88 -26.39
N ASN A 97 36.02 -17.33 -25.14
CA ASN A 97 36.58 -18.64 -24.79
C ASN A 97 35.54 -19.73 -24.54
N GLU A 98 34.26 -19.39 -24.38
CA GLU A 98 33.17 -20.35 -24.28
C GLU A 98 32.46 -20.51 -25.63
N SER A 99 32.48 -21.72 -26.18
CA SER A 99 31.82 -22.04 -27.45
C SER A 99 30.29 -22.19 -27.32
N ASP A 100 29.79 -22.63 -26.17
CA ASP A 100 28.35 -22.79 -25.95
C ASP A 100 27.72 -21.43 -25.64
N ILE A 101 27.00 -20.87 -26.61
CA ILE A 101 26.34 -19.56 -26.49
C ILE A 101 25.21 -19.55 -25.46
N GLU A 102 24.61 -20.71 -25.17
CA GLU A 102 23.49 -20.82 -24.24
C GLU A 102 23.95 -20.74 -22.77
N LYS A 103 25.26 -20.89 -22.51
CA LYS A 103 25.84 -20.69 -21.19
C LYS A 103 25.82 -19.20 -20.81
N SER A 104 25.08 -18.90 -19.76
CA SER A 104 24.83 -17.54 -19.29
C SER A 104 25.86 -17.09 -18.26
N ILE A 105 26.04 -15.78 -18.17
CA ILE A 105 26.90 -15.10 -17.19
C ILE A 105 25.99 -14.34 -16.21
N LEU A 106 26.17 -14.55 -14.92
CA LEU A 106 25.49 -13.82 -13.84
C LEU A 106 26.49 -12.93 -13.10
N VAL A 107 26.19 -11.64 -12.98
CA VAL A 107 27.06 -10.64 -12.35
C VAL A 107 26.34 -10.06 -11.14
N PHE A 108 26.95 -10.20 -9.95
CA PHE A 108 26.43 -9.63 -8.71
C PHE A 108 27.00 -8.23 -8.46
N LEU A 109 26.12 -7.24 -8.40
CA LEU A 109 26.43 -5.83 -8.12
C LEU A 109 25.54 -5.31 -6.97
N PRO A 110 26.01 -4.38 -6.13
CA PRO A 110 25.36 -4.06 -4.86
C PRO A 110 24.16 -3.12 -4.97
N THR A 111 24.08 -2.28 -6.01
CA THR A 111 23.09 -1.20 -6.12
C THR A 111 22.54 -1.07 -7.54
N TYR A 112 21.37 -0.44 -7.67
CA TYR A 112 20.81 -0.04 -8.96
C TYR A 112 21.82 0.77 -9.80
N TYR A 113 22.46 1.77 -9.19
CA TYR A 113 23.48 2.58 -9.86
C TYR A 113 24.65 1.72 -10.37
N ALA A 114 25.15 0.75 -9.60
CA ALA A 114 26.20 -0.14 -10.08
C ALA A 114 25.74 -1.01 -11.26
N LEU A 115 24.50 -1.52 -11.21
CA LEU A 115 23.91 -2.23 -12.35
C LEU A 115 23.86 -1.35 -13.60
N GLU A 116 23.42 -0.10 -13.45
CA GLU A 116 23.30 0.88 -14.52
C GLU A 116 24.66 1.22 -15.14
N GLN A 117 25.67 1.50 -14.32
CA GLN A 117 27.03 1.76 -14.80
C GLN A 117 27.60 0.58 -15.60
N GLN A 118 27.36 -0.65 -15.12
CA GLN A 118 27.79 -1.85 -15.86
C GLN A 118 27.01 -2.04 -17.15
N TRP A 119 25.69 -1.79 -17.13
CA TRP A 119 24.84 -1.90 -18.31
C TRP A 119 25.26 -0.92 -19.41
N HIS A 120 25.59 0.33 -19.06
CA HIS A 120 26.11 1.31 -20.01
C HIS A 120 27.39 0.84 -20.73
N LEU A 121 28.28 0.13 -20.03
CA LEU A 121 29.48 -0.47 -20.65
C LEU A 121 29.15 -1.65 -21.57
N MET A 122 28.06 -2.39 -21.27
CA MET A 122 27.63 -3.54 -22.06
C MET A 122 26.74 -3.15 -23.26
N LYS A 123 26.08 -1.99 -23.22
CA LYS A 123 25.14 -1.51 -24.25
C LYS A 123 25.74 -1.47 -25.66
N PRO A 124 26.99 -1.02 -25.90
CA PRO A 124 27.62 -1.07 -27.22
C PRO A 124 27.86 -2.49 -27.76
N LEU A 125 27.74 -3.52 -26.94
CA LEU A 125 27.99 -4.92 -27.27
C LEU A 125 26.69 -5.73 -27.48
N SER A 126 25.58 -5.05 -27.75
CA SER A 126 24.24 -5.64 -27.92
C SER A 126 24.17 -6.67 -29.05
N SER A 127 25.08 -6.61 -30.03
CA SER A 127 25.21 -7.61 -31.11
C SER A 127 25.73 -8.97 -30.64
N PHE A 128 26.38 -9.05 -29.47
CA PHE A 128 26.93 -10.29 -28.93
C PHE A 128 26.17 -10.77 -27.68
N PHE A 129 25.59 -9.84 -26.93
CA PHE A 129 25.00 -10.10 -25.63
C PHE A 129 23.54 -9.68 -25.54
N LYS A 130 22.73 -10.53 -24.92
CA LYS A 130 21.42 -10.14 -24.40
C LYS A 130 21.57 -9.87 -22.90
N VAL A 131 21.51 -8.60 -22.51
CA VAL A 131 21.65 -8.17 -21.12
C VAL A 131 20.27 -8.13 -20.45
N HIS A 132 20.15 -8.76 -19.28
CA HIS A 132 18.96 -8.70 -18.43
C HIS A 132 19.32 -8.12 -17.07
N ILE A 133 18.38 -7.41 -16.46
CA ILE A 133 18.52 -6.84 -15.12
C ILE A 133 17.62 -7.60 -14.15
N LEU A 134 18.16 -7.93 -12.98
CA LEU A 134 17.39 -8.43 -11.85
C LEU A 134 17.58 -7.49 -10.66
N HIS A 135 16.56 -6.70 -10.38
CA HIS A 135 16.48 -5.75 -9.27
C HIS A 135 15.02 -5.64 -8.80
N SER A 136 14.77 -5.23 -7.56
CA SER A 136 13.41 -5.13 -7.01
C SER A 136 12.52 -4.12 -7.74
N SER A 137 13.10 -3.15 -8.43
CA SER A 137 12.37 -2.15 -9.23
C SER A 137 12.05 -2.62 -10.65
N VAL A 138 12.47 -3.81 -11.05
CA VAL A 138 12.18 -4.37 -12.38
C VAL A 138 10.86 -5.14 -12.29
N ASP A 139 10.03 -5.01 -13.33
CA ASP A 139 8.76 -5.74 -13.37
C ASP A 139 8.94 -7.26 -13.45
N THR A 140 7.89 -7.95 -13.02
CA THR A 140 7.89 -9.41 -12.93
C THR A 140 8.12 -10.08 -14.28
N GLU A 141 7.55 -9.56 -15.37
CA GLU A 141 7.69 -10.13 -16.70
C GLU A 141 9.12 -10.00 -17.22
N GLN A 142 9.75 -8.84 -17.07
CA GLN A 142 11.17 -8.63 -17.38
C GLN A 142 12.07 -9.55 -16.55
N ALA A 143 11.77 -9.73 -15.25
CA ALA A 143 12.48 -10.68 -14.40
C ALA A 143 12.31 -12.13 -14.90
N LEU A 144 11.10 -12.51 -15.35
CA LEU A 144 10.82 -13.82 -15.95
C LEU A 144 11.53 -14.00 -17.30
N MET A 145 11.69 -12.94 -18.10
CA MET A 145 12.47 -13.00 -19.34
C MET A 145 13.93 -13.36 -19.07
N ALA A 146 14.52 -12.91 -17.94
CA ALA A 146 15.87 -13.32 -17.54
C ALA A 146 15.99 -14.84 -17.28
N MET A 147 14.87 -15.51 -17.00
CA MET A 147 14.82 -16.97 -16.79
C MET A 147 14.71 -17.76 -18.10
N LYS A 148 14.35 -17.13 -19.22
CA LYS A 148 14.28 -17.79 -20.54
C LYS A 148 15.68 -18.08 -21.09
N ILE A 149 15.84 -19.18 -21.84
CA ILE A 149 17.10 -19.53 -22.50
C ILE A 149 17.21 -18.70 -23.79
N CYS A 150 18.33 -18.01 -23.98
CA CYS A 150 18.64 -17.30 -25.22
C CYS A 150 19.52 -18.19 -26.09
N LYS A 151 19.13 -18.38 -27.36
CA LYS A 151 19.87 -19.23 -28.32
C LYS A 151 20.70 -18.43 -29.32
N SER A 152 20.38 -17.15 -29.52
CA SER A 152 21.01 -16.30 -30.53
C SER A 152 22.20 -15.50 -29.99
N HIS A 153 22.17 -15.13 -28.70
CA HIS A 153 23.17 -14.27 -28.07
C HIS A 153 23.54 -14.83 -26.70
N ARG A 154 24.76 -14.54 -26.24
CA ARG A 154 25.15 -14.92 -24.88
C ARG A 154 24.36 -14.08 -23.88
N LYS A 155 23.67 -14.74 -22.96
CA LYS A 155 22.90 -14.06 -21.92
C LYS A 155 23.81 -13.56 -20.80
N VAL A 156 23.72 -12.27 -20.48
CA VAL A 156 24.39 -11.63 -19.33
C VAL A 156 23.32 -11.10 -18.40
N ILE A 157 23.39 -11.47 -17.13
CA ILE A 157 22.40 -11.07 -16.12
C ILE A 157 23.12 -10.22 -15.10
N LEU A 158 22.73 -8.96 -14.97
CA LEU A 158 23.22 -8.07 -13.93
C LEU A 158 22.20 -8.09 -12.79
N ALA A 159 22.61 -8.47 -11.59
CA ALA A 159 21.70 -8.68 -10.47
C ALA A 159 22.23 -8.12 -9.15
N THR A 160 21.32 -7.70 -8.27
CA THR A 160 21.62 -7.52 -6.84
C THR A 160 21.48 -8.85 -6.08
N ASN A 161 21.46 -8.79 -4.75
CA ASN A 161 21.17 -9.92 -3.88
C ASN A 161 19.80 -10.58 -4.14
N ILE A 162 18.91 -9.99 -4.95
CA ILE A 162 17.66 -10.63 -5.39
C ILE A 162 17.90 -11.98 -6.11
N ALA A 163 19.05 -12.14 -6.78
CA ALA A 163 19.42 -13.39 -7.43
C ALA A 163 20.19 -14.35 -6.51
N GLU A 164 20.46 -13.98 -5.26
CA GLU A 164 21.26 -14.78 -4.32
C GLU A 164 20.51 -16.00 -3.79
N SER A 165 19.21 -15.81 -3.49
CA SER A 165 18.32 -16.84 -2.95
C SER A 165 17.08 -17.01 -3.84
N SER A 166 16.46 -18.19 -3.78
CA SER A 166 15.14 -18.49 -4.37
C SER A 166 14.96 -18.47 -5.91
N VAL A 167 15.79 -17.75 -6.68
CA VAL A 167 15.70 -17.75 -8.15
C VAL A 167 16.59 -18.84 -8.77
N THR A 168 16.01 -19.70 -9.61
CA THR A 168 16.75 -20.69 -10.40
C THR A 168 16.77 -20.27 -11.85
N ILE A 169 17.93 -19.81 -12.31
CA ILE A 169 18.13 -19.40 -13.71
C ILE A 169 18.79 -20.56 -14.46
N PRO A 170 18.17 -21.11 -15.52
CA PRO A 170 18.76 -22.20 -16.28
C PRO A 170 20.04 -21.76 -16.99
N LYS A 171 21.01 -22.68 -17.11
CA LYS A 171 22.28 -22.53 -17.84
C LYS A 171 23.19 -21.38 -17.38
N VAL A 172 23.09 -20.93 -16.12
CA VAL A 172 24.14 -20.07 -15.54
C VAL A 172 25.39 -20.91 -15.34
N ALA A 173 26.40 -20.69 -16.19
CA ALA A 173 27.71 -21.34 -16.10
C ALA A 173 28.73 -20.46 -15.39
N TYR A 174 28.66 -19.14 -15.59
CA TYR A 174 29.63 -18.21 -15.03
C TYR A 174 28.96 -17.28 -14.02
N VAL A 175 29.60 -17.13 -12.84
CA VAL A 175 29.21 -16.13 -11.84
C VAL A 175 30.38 -15.18 -11.64
N ILE A 176 30.14 -13.88 -11.81
CA ILE A 176 31.07 -12.81 -11.46
C ILE A 176 30.53 -12.14 -10.20
N ASP A 177 31.23 -12.30 -9.09
CA ASP A 177 30.81 -11.81 -7.78
C ASP A 177 31.68 -10.62 -7.36
N SER A 178 31.08 -9.43 -7.26
CA SER A 178 31.77 -8.24 -6.74
C SER A 178 32.05 -8.31 -5.24
N CYS A 179 31.49 -9.32 -4.54
CA CYS A 179 31.54 -9.54 -3.10
C CYS A 179 31.05 -8.35 -2.26
N ARG A 180 30.13 -7.55 -2.82
CA ARG A 180 29.51 -6.38 -2.17
C ARG A 180 27.99 -6.52 -2.13
N SER A 181 27.36 -5.81 -1.20
CA SER A 181 25.90 -5.66 -1.11
C SER A 181 25.55 -4.32 -0.51
N LEU A 182 24.41 -3.74 -0.91
CA LEU A 182 23.74 -2.72 -0.11
C LEU A 182 22.97 -3.41 1.03
N GLN A 183 23.13 -2.96 2.26
CA GLN A 183 22.39 -3.45 3.43
C GLN A 183 21.82 -2.27 4.22
N VAL A 184 20.70 -2.50 4.90
CA VAL A 184 20.03 -1.49 5.72
C VAL A 184 20.29 -1.77 7.19
N PHE A 185 20.61 -0.75 7.98
CA PHE A 185 20.94 -0.84 9.40
C PHE A 185 20.14 0.19 10.19
N TRP A 186 19.78 -0.14 11.43
CA TRP A 186 19.19 0.80 12.37
C TRP A 186 20.30 1.64 13.01
N ASP A 187 20.30 2.95 12.74
CA ASP A 187 21.18 3.89 13.44
C ASP A 187 20.58 4.21 14.80
N VAL A 188 21.15 3.62 15.86
CA VAL A 188 20.68 3.80 17.25
C VAL A 188 20.80 5.25 17.73
N ASN A 189 21.71 6.05 17.17
CA ASN A 189 21.88 7.44 17.58
C ASN A 189 20.87 8.35 16.89
N ARG A 190 20.65 8.12 15.58
CA ARG A 190 19.73 8.94 14.77
C ARG A 190 18.28 8.42 14.81
N LYS A 191 18.06 7.22 15.33
CA LYS A 191 16.76 6.51 15.35
C LYS A 191 16.11 6.42 13.96
N ILE A 192 16.91 6.15 12.93
CA ILE A 192 16.47 5.99 11.54
C ILE A 192 17.16 4.80 10.89
N ASP A 193 16.54 4.26 9.84
CA ASP A 193 17.18 3.28 8.98
C ASP A 193 18.21 3.96 8.05
N SER A 194 19.40 3.39 7.98
CA SER A 194 20.53 3.83 7.14
C SER A 194 20.90 2.73 6.16
N ALA A 195 21.11 3.06 4.89
CA ALA A 195 21.56 2.11 3.88
C ALA A 195 23.06 2.29 3.62
N GLU A 196 23.83 1.20 3.74
CA GLU A 196 25.28 1.21 3.64
C GLU A 196 25.77 0.11 2.69
N LEU A 197 26.82 0.44 1.93
CA LEU A 197 27.53 -0.55 1.13
C LEU A 197 28.47 -1.33 2.03
N VAL A 198 28.34 -2.66 2.00
CA VAL A 198 29.14 -3.57 2.81
C VAL A 198 29.71 -4.71 1.98
N TRP A 199 30.78 -5.31 2.49
CA TRP A 199 31.29 -6.57 1.98
C TRP A 199 30.35 -7.71 2.40
N VAL A 200 30.15 -8.68 1.50
CA VAL A 200 29.29 -9.83 1.79
C VAL A 200 29.98 -10.83 2.70
N SER A 201 29.22 -11.59 3.46
CA SER A 201 29.76 -12.73 4.22
C SER A 201 30.21 -13.87 3.30
N GLN A 202 31.05 -14.77 3.81
CA GLN A 202 31.44 -15.99 3.11
C GLN A 202 30.22 -16.86 2.78
N SER A 203 29.23 -16.95 3.68
CA SER A 203 27.98 -17.67 3.44
C SER A 203 27.17 -17.07 2.28
N GLN A 204 27.07 -15.74 2.19
CA GLN A 204 26.42 -15.07 1.05
C GLN A 204 27.17 -15.35 -0.27
N ALA A 205 28.50 -15.21 -0.27
CA ALA A 205 29.32 -15.54 -1.43
C ALA A 205 29.24 -17.03 -1.83
N GLU A 206 28.95 -17.92 -0.88
CA GLU A 206 28.70 -19.34 -1.13
C GLU A 206 27.31 -19.58 -1.74
N GLN A 207 26.28 -18.84 -1.30
CA GLN A 207 24.96 -18.87 -1.95
C GLN A 207 25.02 -18.37 -3.40
N ARG A 208 25.81 -17.32 -3.66
CA ARG A 208 26.13 -16.82 -5.01
C ARG A 208 26.88 -17.87 -5.84
N ARG A 209 27.87 -18.56 -5.26
CA ARG A 209 28.55 -19.71 -5.89
C ARG A 209 27.56 -20.81 -6.27
N GLY A 210 26.56 -21.06 -5.43
CA GLY A 210 25.49 -22.02 -5.66
C GLY A 210 24.52 -21.68 -6.80
N ARG A 211 24.66 -20.53 -7.47
CA ARG A 211 23.87 -20.16 -8.66
C ARG A 211 24.39 -20.77 -9.96
N THR A 212 25.62 -21.27 -9.97
CA THR A 212 26.17 -22.10 -11.05
C THR A 212 26.36 -23.55 -10.59
N GLY A 213 26.70 -24.46 -11.50
CA GLY A 213 26.89 -25.87 -11.15
C GLY A 213 25.60 -26.64 -10.89
N ARG A 214 24.46 -26.15 -11.38
CA ARG A 214 23.14 -26.80 -11.26
C ARG A 214 22.72 -27.57 -12.51
N THR A 215 22.99 -26.99 -13.67
CA THR A 215 22.55 -27.49 -14.99
C THR A 215 23.72 -27.73 -15.95
N CYS A 216 24.91 -27.22 -15.62
CA CYS A 216 26.16 -27.38 -16.35
C CYS A 216 27.33 -27.10 -15.39
N ASP A 217 28.55 -27.47 -15.79
CA ASP A 217 29.77 -27.11 -15.07
C ASP A 217 29.89 -25.59 -14.95
N GLY A 218 30.39 -25.15 -13.79
CA GLY A 218 30.37 -23.78 -13.37
C GLY A 218 31.73 -23.20 -12.99
N GLN A 219 31.92 -21.93 -13.29
CA GLN A 219 33.08 -21.14 -12.87
C GLN A 219 32.61 -19.87 -12.15
N VAL A 220 33.23 -19.58 -11.01
CA VAL A 220 32.95 -18.40 -10.20
C VAL A 220 34.20 -17.53 -10.12
N TYR A 221 34.03 -16.24 -10.37
CA TYR A 221 35.09 -15.24 -10.29
C TYR A 221 34.73 -14.26 -9.17
N ARG A 222 35.50 -14.29 -8.08
CA ARG A 222 35.34 -13.38 -6.95
C ARG A 222 36.29 -12.20 -7.14
N LEU A 223 35.76 -10.99 -7.17
CA LEU A 223 36.54 -9.77 -7.42
C LEU A 223 37.18 -9.21 -6.13
N VAL A 224 37.71 -10.14 -5.32
CA VAL A 224 38.49 -9.89 -4.10
C VAL A 224 39.65 -10.88 -4.06
N THR A 225 40.74 -10.51 -3.42
CA THR A 225 41.88 -11.42 -3.23
C THR A 225 41.49 -12.59 -2.33
N LYS A 226 42.19 -13.72 -2.47
CA LYS A 226 41.92 -14.90 -1.64
C LYS A 226 42.18 -14.61 -0.15
N SER A 227 43.22 -13.81 0.15
CA SER A 227 43.52 -13.37 1.52
C SER A 227 42.40 -12.50 2.09
N PHE A 228 41.92 -11.51 1.34
CA PHE A 228 40.81 -10.65 1.75
C PHE A 228 39.53 -11.47 1.98
N PHE A 229 39.21 -12.40 1.08
CA PHE A 229 38.05 -13.28 1.25
C PHE A 229 38.11 -14.08 2.56
N GLY A 230 39.28 -14.56 2.97
CA GLY A 230 39.47 -15.28 4.23
C GLY A 230 39.29 -14.43 5.49
N THR A 231 39.19 -13.11 5.34
CA THR A 231 38.92 -12.16 6.44
C THR A 231 37.48 -11.65 6.47
N LEU A 232 36.63 -12.10 5.53
CA LEU A 232 35.19 -11.80 5.54
C LEU A 232 34.50 -12.58 6.66
N GLU A 233 33.45 -11.98 7.23
CA GLU A 233 32.57 -12.63 8.19
C GLU A 233 32.02 -13.95 7.62
N ASP A 234 31.95 -14.99 8.44
CA ASP A 234 31.47 -16.30 8.00
C ASP A 234 29.98 -16.24 7.59
N HIS A 235 29.18 -15.49 8.37
CA HIS A 235 27.73 -15.36 8.21
C HIS A 235 27.29 -13.90 8.25
N GLU A 236 26.17 -13.58 7.60
CA GLU A 236 25.56 -12.25 7.68
C GLU A 236 25.05 -11.97 9.10
N CYS A 237 25.15 -10.71 9.54
CA CYS A 237 24.52 -10.27 10.78
C CYS A 237 23.00 -10.50 10.74
N PRO A 238 22.42 -11.24 11.70
CA PRO A 238 20.99 -11.49 11.79
C PRO A 238 20.15 -10.21 11.70
N ALA A 239 19.08 -10.24 10.91
CA ALA A 239 18.22 -9.07 10.69
C ALA A 239 17.65 -8.47 12.00
N ILE A 240 17.39 -9.30 13.01
CA ILE A 240 16.90 -8.88 14.34
C ILE A 240 17.91 -7.99 15.11
N LEU A 241 19.20 -8.11 14.81
CA LEU A 241 20.27 -7.30 15.40
C LEU A 241 20.54 -6.04 14.59
N ARG A 242 20.14 -6.03 13.31
CA ARG A 242 20.51 -5.02 12.33
C ARG A 242 19.39 -4.02 12.05
N LEU A 243 18.13 -4.43 12.09
CA LEU A 243 16.97 -3.62 11.70
C LEU A 243 16.22 -3.05 12.91
N SER A 244 15.41 -2.02 12.65
CA SER A 244 14.46 -1.49 13.63
C SER A 244 13.48 -2.58 14.08
N LEU A 245 13.17 -2.63 15.39
CA LEU A 245 12.23 -3.60 15.96
C LEU A 245 10.86 -3.00 16.30
N ARG A 246 10.57 -1.77 15.86
CA ARG A 246 9.33 -1.04 16.16
C ARG A 246 8.07 -1.87 15.88
N LEU A 247 7.96 -2.40 14.67
CA LEU A 247 6.80 -3.20 14.26
C LEU A 247 6.76 -4.55 14.99
N GLN A 248 7.90 -5.23 15.14
CA GLN A 248 7.97 -6.54 15.81
C GLN A 248 7.59 -6.43 17.28
N VAL A 249 8.06 -5.38 17.98
CA VAL A 249 7.69 -5.10 19.37
C VAL A 249 6.19 -4.82 19.47
N LEU A 250 5.62 -4.02 18.57
CA LEU A 250 4.17 -3.76 18.54
C LEU A 250 3.36 -5.04 18.32
N LEU A 251 3.75 -5.88 17.36
CA LEU A 251 3.11 -7.17 17.06
C LEU A 251 3.16 -8.12 18.27
N ILE A 252 4.31 -8.18 18.95
CA ILE A 252 4.46 -8.98 20.18
C ILE A 252 3.51 -8.47 21.26
N CYS A 253 3.46 -7.15 21.51
CA CYS A 253 2.53 -6.56 22.48
C CYS A 253 1.05 -6.81 22.12
N CYS A 254 0.73 -6.95 20.83
CA CYS A 254 -0.60 -7.27 20.34
C CYS A 254 -0.96 -8.76 20.43
N ALA A 255 0.01 -9.65 20.71
CA ALA A 255 -0.22 -11.08 20.78
C ALA A 255 -1.17 -11.46 21.93
N GLU A 256 -2.05 -12.42 21.67
CA GLU A 256 -3.08 -12.87 22.63
C GLU A 256 -2.50 -13.63 23.81
N SER A 257 -1.42 -14.38 23.57
CA SER A 257 -0.76 -15.16 24.61
C SER A 257 -0.02 -14.24 25.57
N LYS A 258 -0.43 -14.26 26.84
CA LYS A 258 0.29 -13.57 27.93
C LYS A 258 1.75 -14.02 28.04
N ALA A 259 2.07 -15.25 27.62
CA ALA A 259 3.44 -15.77 27.61
C ALA A 259 4.31 -15.17 26.49
N ILE A 260 3.69 -14.62 25.44
CA ILE A 260 4.37 -14.02 24.27
C ILE A 260 4.40 -12.50 24.39
N SER A 261 3.36 -11.89 24.96
CA SER A 261 3.12 -10.43 24.98
C SER A 261 4.18 -9.52 25.62
N ASP A 262 5.22 -10.07 26.25
CA ASP A 262 6.34 -9.29 26.78
C ASP A 262 7.54 -9.35 25.82
N PRO A 263 7.80 -8.29 25.03
CA PRO A 263 8.87 -8.28 24.06
C PRO A 263 10.25 -8.35 24.71
N LYS A 264 10.44 -7.80 25.92
CA LYS A 264 11.74 -7.86 26.62
C LYS A 264 12.08 -9.29 27.02
N VAL A 265 11.08 -10.08 27.43
CA VAL A 265 11.30 -11.47 27.82
C VAL A 265 11.39 -12.39 26.60
N LEU A 266 10.53 -12.20 25.60
CA LEU A 266 10.47 -13.07 24.43
C LEU A 266 11.70 -12.93 23.55
N LEU A 267 12.11 -11.69 23.23
CA LEU A 267 13.23 -11.43 22.33
C LEU A 267 14.57 -11.86 22.95
N GLN A 268 14.67 -11.90 24.28
CA GLN A 268 15.84 -12.47 24.98
C GLN A 268 15.97 -13.99 24.82
N LYS A 269 14.91 -14.67 24.35
CA LYS A 269 14.93 -16.08 23.99
C LYS A 269 15.06 -16.31 22.48
N ALA A 270 15.31 -15.27 21.69
CA ALA A 270 15.63 -15.45 20.27
C ALA A 270 16.98 -16.17 20.11
N LEU A 271 17.21 -16.75 18.93
CA LEU A 271 18.49 -17.39 18.59
C LEU A 271 19.67 -16.40 18.74
N ASP A 272 19.42 -15.15 18.34
CA ASP A 272 20.31 -14.01 18.45
C ASP A 272 19.53 -12.88 19.13
N PRO A 273 19.59 -12.78 20.47
CA PRO A 273 18.87 -11.76 21.21
C PRO A 273 19.28 -10.34 20.80
N PRO A 274 18.33 -9.43 20.50
CA PRO A 274 18.65 -8.05 20.22
C PRO A 274 19.16 -7.32 21.46
N TYR A 275 19.91 -6.24 21.20
CA TYR A 275 20.35 -5.33 22.26
C TYR A 275 19.13 -4.81 23.04
N PRO A 276 19.12 -4.90 24.39
CA PRO A 276 17.99 -4.46 25.20
C PRO A 276 17.59 -3.00 24.95
N GLU A 277 18.56 -2.15 24.62
CA GLU A 277 18.37 -0.73 24.28
C GLU A 277 17.48 -0.56 23.05
N VAL A 278 17.68 -1.34 21.99
CA VAL A 278 16.86 -1.28 20.75
C VAL A 278 15.40 -1.66 21.03
N VAL A 279 15.17 -2.62 21.92
CA VAL A 279 13.82 -2.99 22.37
C VAL A 279 13.22 -1.90 23.26
N GLY A 280 14.04 -1.28 24.12
CA GLY A 280 13.66 -0.13 24.94
C GLY A 280 13.22 1.06 24.10
N ASP A 281 14.05 1.47 23.13
CA ASP A 281 13.78 2.55 22.18
C ASP A 281 12.46 2.32 21.43
N ALA A 282 12.22 1.09 20.98
CA ALA A 282 10.98 0.74 20.29
C ALA A 282 9.75 0.89 21.21
N LEU A 283 9.85 0.45 22.47
CA LEU A 283 8.76 0.60 23.45
C LEU A 283 8.49 2.07 23.78
N ASP A 284 9.55 2.86 23.98
CA ASP A 284 9.44 4.28 24.33
C ASP A 284 8.84 5.07 23.16
N LEU A 285 9.28 4.80 21.92
CA LEU A 285 8.68 5.40 20.71
C LEU A 285 7.20 5.03 20.59
N LEU A 286 6.84 3.75 20.77
CA LEU A 286 5.47 3.30 20.64
C LEU A 286 4.54 3.87 21.72
N ASP A 287 5.04 4.09 22.95
CA ASP A 287 4.33 4.79 24.02
C ASP A 287 4.16 6.28 23.69
N HIS A 288 5.22 6.94 23.19
CA HIS A 288 5.18 8.33 22.72
C HIS A 288 4.16 8.52 21.59
N LYS A 289 4.14 7.62 20.60
CA LYS A 289 3.17 7.59 19.50
C LYS A 289 1.77 7.11 19.93
N ARG A 290 1.57 6.82 21.21
CA ARG A 290 0.31 6.30 21.79
C ARG A 290 -0.19 5.01 21.13
N ALA A 291 0.70 4.25 20.51
CA ALA A 291 0.41 2.89 20.05
C ALA A 291 0.40 1.91 21.23
N LEU A 292 1.21 2.17 22.25
CA LEU A 292 1.19 1.46 23.52
C LEU A 292 0.81 2.40 24.66
N GLN A 293 0.37 1.82 25.77
CA GLN A 293 0.16 2.49 27.04
C GLN A 293 0.82 1.70 28.16
N LYS A 294 1.58 2.38 29.02
CA LYS A 294 2.16 1.77 30.22
C LYS A 294 1.12 1.59 31.33
N ILE A 295 0.96 0.36 31.81
CA ILE A 295 0.08 0.04 32.94
C ILE A 295 0.91 -0.08 34.23
N SER A 296 0.66 0.83 35.16
CA SER A 296 1.18 0.81 36.53
C SER A 296 0.42 -0.22 37.37
N PRO A 297 1.04 -0.99 38.30
CA PRO A 297 2.40 -0.80 38.86
C PRO A 297 3.49 -1.72 38.28
N ARG A 298 3.18 -2.59 37.31
CA ARG A 298 4.13 -3.62 36.82
C ARG A 298 5.00 -3.18 35.64
N GLY A 299 4.80 -1.97 35.10
CA GLY A 299 5.56 -1.44 33.99
C GLY A 299 5.36 -2.20 32.67
N ARG A 300 4.25 -2.94 32.55
CA ARG A 300 3.86 -3.67 31.35
C ARG A 300 3.22 -2.70 30.36
N TYR A 301 3.49 -2.90 29.07
CA TYR A 301 2.85 -2.15 28.01
C TYR A 301 1.64 -2.93 27.50
N GLU A 302 0.53 -2.25 27.31
CA GLU A 302 -0.63 -2.78 26.60
C GLU A 302 -0.87 -1.95 25.34
N PRO A 303 -1.21 -2.59 24.22
CA PRO A 303 -1.48 -1.86 22.99
C PRO A 303 -2.81 -1.12 23.09
N THR A 304 -2.79 0.12 22.65
CA THR A 304 -3.99 0.96 22.52
C THR A 304 -4.82 0.49 21.33
N PHE A 305 -6.01 1.07 21.18
CA PHE A 305 -6.83 0.89 19.98
C PHE A 305 -6.01 1.15 18.69
N TYR A 306 -5.34 2.31 18.60
CA TYR A 306 -4.53 2.67 17.43
C TYR A 306 -3.28 1.81 17.29
N GLY A 307 -2.69 1.32 18.38
CA GLY A 307 -1.60 0.34 18.31
C GLY A 307 -2.03 -0.99 17.67
N ARG A 308 -3.22 -1.48 18.02
CA ARG A 308 -3.77 -2.70 17.39
C ARG A 308 -4.15 -2.47 15.93
N LEU A 309 -4.66 -1.29 15.59
CA LEU A 309 -4.95 -0.91 14.20
C LEU A 309 -3.66 -0.86 13.37
N LEU A 310 -2.61 -0.18 13.85
CA LEU A 310 -1.29 -0.17 13.19
C LEU A 310 -0.75 -1.58 13.00
N ALA A 311 -0.86 -2.44 14.01
CA ALA A 311 -0.42 -3.83 13.94
C ALA A 311 -1.23 -4.69 12.95
N SER A 312 -2.40 -4.22 12.51
CA SER A 312 -3.25 -4.94 11.57
C SER A 312 -3.01 -4.57 10.11
N PHE A 313 -2.29 -3.49 9.83
CA PHE A 313 -1.91 -3.12 8.47
C PHE A 313 -0.74 -3.99 7.99
N SER A 314 -0.77 -4.37 6.71
CA SER A 314 0.29 -5.11 6.01
C SER A 314 1.45 -4.22 5.53
N LEU A 315 1.62 -3.05 6.15
CA LEU A 315 2.60 -2.03 5.79
C LEU A 315 3.72 -1.92 6.84
N SER A 316 4.80 -1.24 6.46
CA SER A 316 5.83 -0.76 7.38
C SER A 316 5.22 0.16 8.44
N PHE A 317 5.93 0.34 9.55
CA PHE A 317 5.47 1.19 10.64
C PHE A 317 5.25 2.65 10.18
N ASP A 318 6.19 3.21 9.41
CA ASP A 318 6.12 4.60 8.96
C ASP A 318 5.00 4.81 7.93
N ALA A 319 4.81 3.87 7.00
CA ALA A 319 3.68 3.90 6.06
C ALA A 319 2.34 3.74 6.79
N SER A 320 2.25 2.87 7.79
CA SER A 320 1.04 2.70 8.62
C SER A 320 0.68 3.97 9.41
N VAL A 321 1.68 4.68 9.94
CA VAL A 321 1.49 5.98 10.61
C VAL A 321 1.01 7.04 9.61
N LEU A 322 1.53 7.04 8.38
CA LEU A 322 1.06 7.93 7.32
C LEU A 322 -0.45 7.75 7.06
N VAL A 323 -0.91 6.49 6.96
CA VAL A 323 -2.34 6.18 6.78
C VAL A 323 -3.20 6.80 7.88
N LEU A 324 -2.80 6.65 9.15
CA LEU A 324 -3.56 7.22 10.28
C LEU A 324 -3.59 8.75 10.23
N LYS A 325 -2.45 9.39 9.95
CA LYS A 325 -2.35 10.86 9.86
C LYS A 325 -3.21 11.43 8.74
N PHE A 326 -3.22 10.78 7.59
CA PHE A 326 -4.10 11.14 6.48
C PHE A 326 -5.58 10.91 6.82
N GLY A 327 -5.90 9.82 7.53
CA GLY A 327 -7.22 9.58 8.09
C GLY A 327 -7.70 10.73 8.98
N GLU A 328 -6.87 11.17 9.93
CA GLU A 328 -7.17 12.28 10.86
C GLU A 328 -7.51 13.61 10.17
N ILE A 329 -6.94 13.87 8.98
CA ILE A 329 -7.23 15.07 8.19
C ILE A 329 -8.33 14.85 7.14
N GLY A 330 -9.01 13.70 7.15
CA GLY A 330 -10.13 13.38 6.27
C GLY A 330 -9.75 12.89 4.87
N MET A 331 -8.50 12.49 4.65
CA MET A 331 -7.95 12.04 3.35
C MET A 331 -7.50 10.58 3.42
N LEU A 332 -8.36 9.71 3.97
CA LEU A 332 -7.99 8.33 4.28
C LEU A 332 -7.56 7.54 3.04
N ARG A 333 -8.28 7.68 1.92
CA ARG A 333 -7.97 6.92 0.69
C ARG A 333 -6.60 7.26 0.15
N GLU A 334 -6.28 8.55 0.05
CA GLU A 334 -4.98 9.05 -0.37
C GLU A 334 -3.90 8.57 0.60
N GLY A 335 -4.17 8.61 1.91
CA GLY A 335 -3.29 8.07 2.94
C GLY A 335 -2.93 6.60 2.75
N ILE A 336 -3.95 5.75 2.51
CA ILE A 336 -3.75 4.31 2.26
C ILE A 336 -2.89 4.12 1.01
N LEU A 337 -3.25 4.76 -0.12
CA LEU A 337 -2.52 4.62 -1.38
C LEU A 337 -1.07 5.11 -1.28
N LEU A 338 -0.85 6.27 -0.65
CA LEU A 338 0.50 6.81 -0.42
C LEU A 338 1.32 5.87 0.48
N GLY A 339 0.71 5.31 1.53
CA GLY A 339 1.36 4.33 2.40
C GLY A 339 1.79 3.07 1.64
N ILE A 340 0.93 2.53 0.78
CA ILE A 340 1.26 1.38 -0.07
C ILE A 340 2.39 1.71 -1.04
N LEU A 341 2.31 2.86 -1.73
CA LEU A 341 3.32 3.29 -2.70
C LEU A 341 4.69 3.55 -2.07
N MET A 342 4.77 3.83 -0.77
CA MET A 342 6.03 3.94 -0.04
C MET A 342 6.74 2.59 0.15
N ASP A 343 5.98 1.50 0.27
CA ASP A 343 6.50 0.16 0.59
C ASP A 343 6.53 -0.79 -0.61
N THR A 344 5.92 -0.40 -1.73
CA THR A 344 5.77 -1.26 -2.92
C THR A 344 6.86 -1.03 -3.96
N GLN A 345 7.35 -2.12 -4.55
CA GLN A 345 8.22 -2.12 -5.75
C GLN A 345 7.86 -3.33 -6.65
N PRO A 346 7.90 -3.19 -7.99
CA PRO A 346 8.04 -1.94 -8.74
C PRO A 346 6.84 -1.01 -8.53
N LEU A 347 7.01 0.28 -8.80
CA LEU A 347 5.92 1.25 -8.76
C LEU A 347 5.04 1.18 -10.02
N PRO A 348 3.79 1.71 -9.99
CA PRO A 348 2.88 1.68 -11.12
C PRO A 348 3.39 2.28 -12.43
N ILE A 349 4.14 3.38 -12.38
CA ILE A 349 4.75 4.00 -13.55
C ILE A 349 6.00 3.20 -13.93
N LEU A 350 6.07 2.81 -15.20
CA LEU A 350 7.20 2.09 -15.77
C LEU A 350 8.48 2.92 -15.59
N HIS A 351 9.53 2.31 -15.02
CA HIS A 351 10.87 2.88 -14.97
C HIS A 351 11.79 2.13 -15.95
N PRO A 352 11.99 2.66 -17.17
CA PRO A 352 12.94 2.08 -18.10
C PRO A 352 14.34 2.06 -17.47
N PHE A 353 14.94 0.87 -17.43
CA PHE A 353 16.22 0.70 -16.75
C PHE A 353 17.30 1.58 -17.39
N GLY A 354 17.97 2.38 -16.55
CA GLY A 354 19.05 3.26 -16.96
C GLY A 354 18.63 4.52 -17.73
N ASP A 355 17.32 4.84 -17.76
CA ASP A 355 16.81 6.04 -18.43
C ASP A 355 15.94 6.88 -17.48
N ASP A 356 16.61 7.54 -16.54
CA ASP A 356 15.97 8.44 -15.57
C ASP A 356 15.29 9.64 -16.23
N ALA A 357 15.73 10.06 -17.42
CA ALA A 357 15.12 11.15 -18.16
C ALA A 357 13.75 10.73 -18.70
N LEU A 358 13.68 9.55 -19.31
CA LEU A 358 12.43 8.98 -19.80
C LEU A 358 11.47 8.64 -18.64
N PHE A 359 11.99 8.15 -17.51
CA PHE A 359 11.16 7.96 -16.31
C PHE A 359 10.60 9.28 -15.77
N ALA A 360 11.39 10.35 -15.77
CA ALA A 360 10.91 11.67 -15.38
C ALA A 360 9.86 12.22 -16.38
N GLU A 361 10.01 11.94 -17.68
CA GLU A 361 9.00 12.25 -18.70
C GLU A 361 7.69 11.51 -18.43
N TYR A 362 7.75 10.19 -18.21
CA TYR A 362 6.58 9.37 -17.89
C TYR A 362 5.90 9.83 -16.60
N THR A 363 6.68 10.13 -15.56
CA THR A 363 6.16 10.70 -14.32
C THR A 363 5.48 12.05 -14.56
N GLY A 364 6.06 12.89 -15.43
CA GLY A 364 5.50 14.18 -15.84
C GLY A 364 4.17 14.07 -16.59
N CYS A 365 3.90 12.95 -17.27
CA CYS A 365 2.59 12.71 -17.89
C CYS A 365 1.45 12.57 -16.86
N TYR A 366 1.77 12.24 -15.60
CA TYR A 366 0.81 12.06 -14.51
C TYR A 366 0.84 13.18 -13.49
N PHE A 367 2.02 13.72 -13.22
CA PHE A 367 2.22 14.73 -12.21
C PHE A 367 3.46 15.57 -12.52
N GLY A 368 3.23 16.77 -13.05
CA GLY A 368 4.26 17.74 -13.41
C GLY A 368 3.77 18.62 -14.55
N GLY A 369 3.86 19.95 -14.41
CA GLY A 369 3.32 20.83 -15.46
C GLY A 369 3.48 22.33 -15.22
N ASP A 370 3.45 22.81 -13.98
CA ASP A 370 3.51 24.24 -13.71
C ASP A 370 4.68 24.59 -12.79
N GLY A 371 5.41 25.68 -13.07
CA GLY A 371 6.54 26.18 -12.27
C GLY A 371 6.27 26.46 -10.78
N ASN A 372 5.05 26.15 -10.31
CA ASN A 372 4.61 26.08 -8.91
C ASN A 372 4.81 24.70 -8.24
N THR A 373 5.42 23.70 -8.90
CA THR A 373 5.81 22.41 -8.27
C THR A 373 6.97 22.55 -7.24
N ARG A 374 7.05 23.69 -6.55
CA ARG A 374 7.96 23.95 -5.43
C ARG A 374 7.40 23.47 -4.08
N LEU A 375 6.17 22.94 -4.05
CA LEU A 375 5.51 22.44 -2.83
C LEU A 375 6.22 21.21 -2.24
N LEU A 376 6.72 20.32 -3.10
CA LEU A 376 7.54 19.18 -2.72
C LEU A 376 9.01 19.49 -3.00
N THR A 377 9.85 19.30 -1.99
CA THR A 377 11.31 19.54 -2.12
C THR A 377 12.10 18.27 -2.43
N GLY A 378 11.50 17.08 -2.28
CA GLY A 378 12.17 15.80 -2.46
C GLY A 378 11.71 15.03 -3.70
N ARG A 379 12.70 14.44 -4.40
CA ARG A 379 12.50 13.62 -5.61
C ARG A 379 11.61 12.39 -5.33
N LYS A 380 11.68 11.81 -4.12
CA LYS A 380 10.90 10.62 -3.75
C LYS A 380 9.41 10.96 -3.62
N GLU A 381 9.09 12.06 -2.95
CA GLU A 381 7.72 12.53 -2.78
C GLU A 381 7.05 12.84 -4.13
N MET A 382 7.81 13.42 -5.07
CA MET A 382 7.36 13.66 -6.46
C MET A 382 7.01 12.35 -7.19
N VAL A 383 7.89 11.35 -7.10
CA VAL A 383 7.67 10.03 -7.72
C VAL A 383 6.44 9.35 -7.12
N ILE A 384 6.28 9.39 -5.79
CA ILE A 384 5.10 8.84 -5.11
C ILE A 384 3.82 9.53 -5.60
N MET A 385 3.81 10.86 -5.71
CA MET A 385 2.65 11.60 -6.21
C MET A 385 2.32 11.28 -7.67
N GLY A 386 3.32 11.15 -8.55
CA GLY A 386 3.09 10.71 -9.92
C GLY A 386 2.44 9.33 -9.98
N ASN A 387 2.92 8.40 -9.16
CA ASN A 387 2.37 7.05 -9.09
C ASN A 387 0.96 7.00 -8.47
N LEU A 388 0.65 7.87 -7.51
CA LEU A 388 -0.71 8.04 -7.00
C LEU A 388 -1.66 8.49 -8.12
N CYS A 389 -1.28 9.53 -8.87
CA CYS A 389 -2.08 10.05 -9.99
C CYS A 389 -2.23 9.00 -11.10
N ALA A 390 -1.17 8.23 -11.38
CA ALA A 390 -1.21 7.12 -12.33
C ALA A 390 -2.17 5.99 -11.91
N PHE A 391 -2.20 5.64 -10.62
CA PHE A 391 -3.15 4.66 -10.11
C PHE A 391 -4.59 5.17 -10.23
N GLN A 392 -4.85 6.41 -9.85
CA GLN A 392 -6.17 7.05 -9.99
C GLN A 392 -6.60 7.12 -11.47
N PHE A 393 -5.66 7.45 -12.37
CA PHE A 393 -5.87 7.44 -13.81
C PHE A 393 -6.30 6.06 -14.32
N TRP A 394 -5.58 4.99 -13.94
CA TRP A 394 -5.93 3.62 -14.33
C TRP A 394 -7.33 3.22 -13.82
N GLN A 395 -7.65 3.57 -12.57
CA GLN A 395 -8.97 3.28 -12.02
C GLN A 395 -10.10 4.00 -12.79
N HIS A 396 -9.90 5.25 -13.20
CA HIS A 396 -10.93 6.00 -13.93
C HIS A 396 -11.04 5.61 -15.40
N VAL A 397 -9.91 5.50 -16.07
CA VAL A 397 -9.92 5.37 -17.52
C VAL A 397 -10.16 3.94 -17.96
N PHE A 398 -9.57 2.99 -17.23
CA PHE A 398 -9.65 1.58 -17.56
C PHE A 398 -10.67 0.85 -16.69
N LYS A 399 -10.59 0.97 -15.36
CA LYS A 399 -11.45 0.17 -14.46
C LYS A 399 -12.92 0.58 -14.52
N ASP A 400 -13.24 1.87 -14.57
CA ASP A 400 -14.65 2.29 -14.71
C ASP A 400 -15.26 1.82 -16.03
N LYS A 401 -14.50 1.87 -17.14
CA LYS A 401 -14.92 1.27 -18.40
C LYS A 401 -15.23 -0.21 -18.24
N GLN A 402 -14.33 -0.94 -17.59
CA GLN A 402 -14.48 -2.37 -17.34
C GLN A 402 -15.71 -2.67 -16.48
N ARG A 403 -15.95 -1.89 -15.41
CA ARG A 403 -17.13 -2.01 -14.55
C ARG A 403 -18.41 -1.83 -15.36
N LEU A 404 -18.45 -0.83 -16.23
CA LEU A 404 -19.61 -0.59 -17.10
C LEU A 404 -19.83 -1.73 -18.11
N ASP A 405 -18.77 -2.19 -18.79
CA ASP A 405 -18.83 -3.31 -19.72
C ASP A 405 -19.29 -4.60 -19.01
N HIS A 406 -18.88 -4.81 -17.76
CA HIS A 406 -19.31 -5.92 -16.92
C HIS A 406 -20.81 -5.84 -16.59
N LEU A 407 -21.32 -4.68 -16.15
CA LEU A 407 -22.75 -4.50 -15.90
C LEU A 407 -23.60 -4.74 -17.16
N GLN A 408 -23.10 -4.36 -18.35
CA GLN A 408 -23.76 -4.67 -19.63
C GLN A 408 -23.76 -6.17 -19.96
N GLN A 409 -22.73 -6.91 -19.54
CA GLN A 409 -22.63 -8.36 -19.72
C GLN A 409 -23.52 -9.14 -18.77
N VAL A 410 -23.70 -8.68 -17.53
CA VAL A 410 -24.62 -9.30 -16.55
C VAL A 410 -26.05 -9.46 -17.12
N LEU A 411 -26.48 -8.55 -17.99
CA LEU A 411 -27.79 -8.60 -18.67
C LEU A 411 -27.82 -9.50 -19.92
N LYS A 412 -26.66 -9.82 -20.52
CA LYS A 412 -26.54 -10.63 -21.75
C LYS A 412 -26.14 -12.06 -21.36
N PHE A 413 -27.13 -12.92 -21.16
CA PHE A 413 -26.99 -14.25 -20.56
C PHE A 413 -26.03 -15.27 -21.23
N ASP A 414 -25.25 -14.97 -22.29
CA ASP A 414 -24.59 -16.03 -23.07
C ASP A 414 -23.20 -15.77 -23.72
N GLU A 415 -22.38 -14.82 -23.27
CA GLU A 415 -20.99 -14.67 -23.80
C GLU A 415 -19.89 -14.66 -22.73
N THR A 416 -20.10 -15.34 -21.61
CA THR A 416 -19.24 -15.22 -20.41
C THR A 416 -17.87 -15.91 -20.48
N LYS A 417 -17.58 -16.76 -21.48
CA LYS A 417 -16.33 -17.54 -21.51
C LYS A 417 -15.21 -17.00 -22.41
N VAL A 418 -15.51 -16.20 -23.44
CA VAL A 418 -14.48 -15.71 -24.38
C VAL A 418 -13.84 -14.41 -23.86
N THR A 419 -14.65 -13.47 -23.35
CA THR A 419 -14.22 -12.13 -22.92
C THR A 419 -13.31 -12.16 -21.68
N ALA A 420 -13.58 -13.06 -20.72
CA ALA A 420 -12.76 -13.22 -19.51
C ALA A 420 -11.31 -13.65 -19.81
N SER A 421 -11.07 -14.36 -20.92
CA SER A 421 -9.73 -14.82 -21.32
C SER A 421 -8.89 -13.75 -22.04
N LEU A 422 -9.54 -12.72 -22.60
CA LEU A 422 -8.89 -11.65 -23.36
C LEU A 422 -8.64 -10.40 -22.52
N LEU A 423 -9.39 -10.22 -21.43
CA LEU A 423 -9.32 -9.03 -20.58
C LEU A 423 -7.91 -8.72 -20.03
N PRO A 424 -7.12 -9.69 -19.51
CA PRO A 424 -5.78 -9.38 -19.02
C PRO A 424 -4.87 -8.82 -20.10
N LYS A 425 -5.01 -9.26 -21.36
CA LYS A 425 -4.23 -8.78 -22.50
C LYS A 425 -4.62 -7.37 -22.91
N ILE A 426 -5.93 -7.06 -22.90
CA ILE A 426 -6.43 -5.72 -23.22
C ILE A 426 -5.91 -4.70 -22.20
N GLU A 427 -5.90 -5.07 -20.91
CA GLU A 427 -5.34 -4.23 -19.85
C GLU A 427 -3.82 -4.08 -19.99
N GLU A 428 -3.09 -5.16 -20.26
CA GLU A 428 -1.64 -5.13 -20.47
C GLU A 428 -1.25 -4.17 -21.61
N GLU A 429 -1.97 -4.27 -22.73
CA GLU A 429 -1.81 -3.36 -23.87
C GLU A 429 -2.13 -1.91 -23.48
N TRP A 430 -3.24 -1.69 -22.76
CA TRP A 430 -3.62 -0.35 -22.31
C TRP A 430 -2.61 0.26 -21.33
N CYS A 431 -2.09 -0.52 -20.38
CA CYS A 431 -1.05 -0.09 -19.46
C CYS A 431 0.24 0.27 -20.23
N SER A 432 0.62 -0.53 -21.22
CA SER A 432 1.79 -0.27 -22.06
C SER A 432 1.68 1.07 -22.82
N LEU A 433 0.48 1.38 -23.34
CA LEU A 433 0.20 2.65 -24.03
C LEU A 433 0.32 3.90 -23.15
N HIS A 434 0.22 3.71 -21.83
CA HIS A 434 0.28 4.79 -20.84
C HIS A 434 1.53 4.69 -19.94
N TYR A 435 2.51 3.86 -20.28
CA TYR A 435 3.74 3.70 -19.51
C TYR A 435 3.50 3.19 -18.06
N LEU A 436 2.57 2.24 -17.91
CA LEU A 436 2.21 1.65 -16.63
C LEU A 436 2.57 0.17 -16.54
N VAL A 437 2.81 -0.30 -15.31
CA VAL A 437 3.10 -1.68 -14.95
C VAL A 437 1.84 -2.31 -14.34
N GLN A 438 1.16 -3.16 -15.13
CA GLN A 438 -0.10 -3.80 -14.76
C GLN A 438 -0.01 -4.57 -13.43
N SER A 439 1.03 -5.38 -13.23
CA SER A 439 1.18 -6.17 -11.99
C SER A 439 1.34 -5.32 -10.73
N SER A 440 1.98 -4.14 -10.86
CA SER A 440 2.11 -3.19 -9.75
C SER A 440 0.76 -2.56 -9.40
N LEU A 441 -0.03 -2.16 -10.40
CA LEU A 441 -1.38 -1.62 -10.20
C LEU A 441 -2.28 -2.61 -9.46
N HIS A 442 -2.29 -3.89 -9.87
CA HIS A 442 -3.05 -4.93 -9.18
C HIS A 442 -2.58 -5.12 -7.73
N HIS A 443 -1.27 -5.16 -7.50
CA HIS A 443 -0.73 -5.31 -6.15
C HIS A 443 -1.10 -4.12 -5.24
N VAL A 444 -1.04 -2.89 -5.75
CA VAL A 444 -1.50 -1.70 -5.02
C VAL A 444 -3.00 -1.79 -4.72
N SER A 445 -3.81 -2.24 -5.69
CA SER A 445 -5.24 -2.43 -5.49
C SER A 445 -5.55 -3.48 -4.43
N GLU A 446 -4.83 -4.61 -4.39
CA GLU A 446 -5.03 -5.67 -3.39
C GLU A 446 -4.68 -5.18 -1.99
N LEU A 447 -3.52 -4.54 -1.81
CA LEU A 447 -3.09 -3.99 -0.52
C LEU A 447 -4.04 -2.89 -0.03
N TYR A 448 -4.61 -2.10 -0.94
CA TYR A 448 -5.63 -1.09 -0.61
C TYR A 448 -6.84 -1.73 0.07
N GLU A 449 -7.34 -2.84 -0.48
CA GLU A 449 -8.47 -3.56 0.11
C GLU A 449 -8.10 -4.16 1.48
N ASP A 450 -6.91 -4.74 1.62
CA ASP A 450 -6.47 -5.32 2.89
C ASP A 450 -6.43 -4.28 4.02
N ILE A 451 -5.89 -3.09 3.75
CA ILE A 451 -5.81 -1.99 4.72
C ILE A 451 -7.21 -1.43 4.99
N LEU A 452 -8.03 -1.24 3.96
CA LEU A 452 -9.39 -0.74 4.12
C LEU A 452 -10.26 -1.70 4.94
N ASN A 453 -10.10 -3.02 4.75
CA ASN A 453 -10.75 -4.05 5.56
C ASN A 453 -10.35 -3.94 7.03
N ALA A 454 -9.07 -3.68 7.32
CA ALA A 454 -8.62 -3.41 8.68
C ALA A 454 -9.27 -2.13 9.24
N VAL A 455 -9.38 -1.05 8.46
CA VAL A 455 -10.05 0.18 8.89
C VAL A 455 -11.53 -0.08 9.22
N HIS A 456 -12.27 -0.82 8.41
CA HIS A 456 -13.68 -1.17 8.71
C HIS A 456 -13.85 -2.09 9.89
N ARG A 457 -12.89 -2.99 10.09
CA ARG A 457 -12.89 -3.91 11.22
C ARG A 457 -12.72 -3.17 12.55
N PHE A 458 -11.85 -2.16 12.60
CA PHE A 458 -11.55 -1.41 13.83
C PHE A 458 -12.40 -0.13 13.97
N ARG A 459 -12.87 0.48 12.88
CA ARG A 459 -13.65 1.75 12.84
C ARG A 459 -13.00 2.89 13.66
N PRO A 460 -11.82 3.39 13.24
CA PRO A 460 -11.15 4.49 13.92
C PRO A 460 -12.00 5.77 13.93
N LYS A 461 -11.75 6.66 14.91
CA LYS A 461 -12.57 7.87 15.10
C LYS A 461 -12.64 8.76 13.86
N PHE A 462 -11.58 8.79 13.07
CA PHE A 462 -11.51 9.60 11.87
C PHE A 462 -12.31 9.06 10.68
N LEU A 463 -12.70 7.76 10.69
CA LEU A 463 -13.72 7.25 9.77
C LEU A 463 -15.04 8.02 9.98
N GLY A 464 -15.19 8.56 11.19
CA GLY A 464 -16.21 9.51 11.65
C GLY A 464 -16.29 10.85 10.89
N THR A 465 -15.13 11.34 10.49
CA THR A 465 -14.88 12.74 10.12
C THR A 465 -14.35 12.89 8.70
N SER A 466 -14.12 11.79 7.99
CA SER A 466 -13.75 11.79 6.57
C SER A 466 -14.97 12.16 5.73
N ASN A 467 -15.40 13.43 5.82
CA ASN A 467 -16.51 14.01 5.06
C ASN A 467 -16.20 14.26 3.58
N GLY A 468 -15.05 13.81 3.08
CA GLY A 468 -14.69 13.91 1.68
C GLY A 468 -14.76 12.53 1.03
N LEU A 469 -15.77 12.30 0.19
CA LEU A 469 -15.58 11.36 -0.91
C LEU A 469 -14.33 11.85 -1.67
N PRO A 470 -13.33 10.99 -1.88
CA PRO A 470 -12.20 11.27 -2.75
C PRO A 470 -12.68 11.89 -4.07
N THR A 471 -11.95 12.87 -4.59
CA THR A 471 -12.28 13.47 -5.90
C THR A 471 -12.24 12.48 -7.05
N TYR A 472 -11.53 11.37 -6.87
CA TYR A 472 -11.64 10.20 -7.75
C TYR A 472 -13.08 9.64 -7.85
N TYR A 473 -14.05 10.08 -7.04
CA TYR A 473 -15.45 9.66 -7.18
C TYR A 473 -16.35 10.70 -7.86
N ASP A 474 -15.83 11.88 -8.21
CA ASP A 474 -16.56 12.82 -9.05
C ASP A 474 -16.33 12.48 -10.53
N PRO A 475 -17.33 11.94 -11.24
CA PRO A 475 -17.15 11.55 -12.63
C PRO A 475 -16.76 12.73 -13.52
N TYR A 476 -17.27 13.94 -13.25
CA TYR A 476 -17.09 15.09 -14.14
C TYR A 476 -15.84 15.92 -13.85
N GLU A 477 -15.08 15.63 -12.79
CA GLU A 477 -13.83 16.33 -12.51
C GLU A 477 -12.69 15.90 -13.46
N PHE A 478 -12.74 14.67 -14.00
CA PHE A 478 -11.66 14.09 -14.78
C PHE A 478 -12.04 13.87 -16.25
N GLU A 479 -11.52 14.73 -17.14
CA GLU A 479 -11.78 14.67 -18.59
C GLU A 479 -10.53 14.18 -19.35
N HIS A 480 -10.41 12.86 -19.52
CA HIS A 480 -9.42 12.27 -20.42
C HIS A 480 -10.10 11.43 -21.50
N THR A 481 -9.69 11.63 -22.75
CA THR A 481 -10.10 10.80 -23.88
C THR A 481 -8.86 10.17 -24.50
N CYS A 482 -8.73 8.84 -24.41
CA CYS A 482 -7.62 8.12 -25.03
C CYS A 482 -7.70 8.23 -26.56
N LEU A 483 -6.87 9.08 -27.14
CA LEU A 483 -6.73 9.21 -28.59
C LEU A 483 -5.54 8.38 -29.07
N LEU A 484 -5.82 7.27 -29.76
CA LEU A 484 -4.78 6.36 -30.26
C LEU A 484 -4.30 6.82 -31.66
N ASN A 485 -3.06 7.30 -31.75
CA ASN A 485 -2.38 7.52 -33.03
C ASN A 485 -1.53 6.32 -33.42
N CYS A 486 -1.41 6.06 -34.73
CA CYS A 486 -0.46 5.09 -35.28
C CYS A 486 0.80 5.84 -35.75
N ASP A 487 1.94 5.62 -35.09
CA ASP A 487 3.23 6.10 -35.57
C ASP A 487 3.60 5.35 -36.88
N PRO A 488 4.05 6.01 -37.96
CA PRO A 488 4.66 5.31 -39.09
C PRO A 488 5.98 4.68 -38.62
N PRO A 489 6.35 3.48 -39.11
CA PRO A 489 7.55 2.77 -38.66
C PRO A 489 8.79 3.65 -38.91
N ARG A 490 9.49 4.02 -37.82
CA ARG A 490 10.79 4.68 -37.90
C ARG A 490 11.85 3.61 -38.15
N ASP A 491 12.48 3.68 -39.33
CA ASP A 491 13.74 3.04 -39.72
C ASP A 491 13.93 1.58 -39.26
N MET A 492 13.32 0.64 -39.99
CA MET A 492 13.70 -0.77 -39.94
C MET A 492 15.02 -1.00 -40.69
N ASP A 493 15.99 -1.57 -39.98
CA ASP A 493 17.24 -2.10 -40.51
C ASP A 493 16.93 -3.20 -41.56
N PRO A 494 17.46 -3.17 -42.81
CA PRO A 494 17.03 -4.05 -43.91
C PRO A 494 17.34 -5.54 -43.74
N LEU A 495 17.87 -5.97 -42.59
CA LEU A 495 18.38 -7.33 -42.37
C LEU A 495 17.55 -8.19 -41.41
N ALA A 496 16.39 -7.72 -40.95
CA ALA A 496 15.50 -8.45 -40.03
C ALA A 496 14.30 -9.14 -40.73
N ALA A 497 14.41 -9.42 -42.03
CA ALA A 497 13.32 -9.99 -42.84
C ALA A 497 13.45 -11.51 -43.02
N ASP A 498 13.60 -12.27 -41.94
CA ASP A 498 13.47 -13.74 -41.96
C ASP A 498 13.04 -14.24 -40.57
N ASN A 499 11.77 -14.02 -40.23
CA ASN A 499 11.04 -14.80 -39.22
C ASN A 499 9.55 -14.69 -39.54
N GLU A 500 9.08 -15.54 -40.43
CA GLU A 500 7.66 -15.76 -40.72
C GLU A 500 6.97 -16.39 -39.49
N HIS A 501 6.51 -15.57 -38.52
CA HIS A 501 5.45 -15.90 -37.53
C HIS A 501 5.09 -14.68 -36.65
N LEU A 502 4.85 -13.50 -37.23
CA LEU A 502 4.15 -12.42 -36.52
C LEU A 502 2.95 -11.94 -37.35
N GLY A 503 1.77 -11.97 -36.73
CA GLY A 503 0.61 -11.20 -37.17
C GLY A 503 0.92 -9.69 -37.16
N PRO A 504 -0.02 -8.82 -37.57
CA PRO A 504 0.25 -7.39 -37.75
C PRO A 504 0.89 -6.82 -36.48
N SER A 505 2.10 -6.27 -36.59
CA SER A 505 2.84 -5.69 -35.47
C SER A 505 2.07 -4.48 -34.94
N PHE A 506 1.45 -4.63 -33.76
CA PHE A 506 0.70 -3.59 -33.04
C PHE A 506 1.61 -2.52 -32.39
N GLU A 507 2.91 -2.54 -32.66
CA GLU A 507 3.99 -1.72 -32.06
C GLU A 507 3.92 -0.20 -32.31
N ALA A 508 2.81 0.31 -32.86
CA ALA A 508 2.71 1.70 -33.31
C ALA A 508 1.55 2.51 -32.71
N LYS A 509 0.72 1.96 -31.80
CA LYS A 509 -0.34 2.77 -31.18
C LYS A 509 0.21 3.51 -29.95
N LYS A 510 -0.12 4.80 -29.79
CA LYS A 510 0.15 5.58 -28.56
C LYS A 510 -1.00 6.53 -28.24
N CYS A 511 -1.26 6.74 -26.95
CA CYS A 511 -2.17 7.80 -26.52
C CYS A 511 -1.48 9.16 -26.66
N VAL A 512 -2.06 10.06 -27.47
CA VAL A 512 -1.48 11.40 -27.71
C VAL A 512 -1.98 12.48 -26.75
N ALA A 513 -2.95 12.14 -25.89
CA ALA A 513 -3.50 13.06 -24.91
C ALA A 513 -2.55 13.20 -23.70
N VAL A 514 -1.44 13.91 -23.88
CA VAL A 514 -0.45 14.22 -22.83
C VAL A 514 -0.55 15.69 -22.37
N PRO A 515 -0.43 15.99 -21.07
CA PRO A 515 -0.30 15.02 -19.97
C PRO A 515 -1.58 14.17 -19.82
N PHE A 516 -1.41 12.89 -19.43
CA PHE A 516 -2.54 11.98 -19.21
C PHE A 516 -3.44 12.45 -18.07
N VAL A 517 -2.83 13.08 -17.06
CA VAL A 517 -3.50 13.73 -15.94
C VAL A 517 -3.14 15.21 -15.96
N ALA A 518 -4.13 16.08 -16.15
CA ALA A 518 -3.92 17.52 -16.18
C ALA A 518 -3.49 18.06 -14.79
N PRO A 519 -2.84 19.24 -14.72
CA PRO A 519 -2.41 19.82 -13.45
C PRO A 519 -3.57 19.97 -12.45
N ASN A 520 -3.33 19.59 -11.18
CA ASN A 520 -4.28 19.65 -10.07
C ASN A 520 -5.54 18.76 -10.19
N GLN A 521 -5.63 17.90 -11.22
CA GLN A 521 -6.58 16.80 -11.24
C GLN A 521 -6.41 15.92 -9.99
N PHE A 522 -7.48 15.29 -9.51
CA PHE A 522 -7.50 14.52 -8.26
C PHE A 522 -7.08 15.33 -7.01
N GLN A 523 -7.19 16.66 -7.04
CA GLN A 523 -6.67 17.56 -6.01
C GLN A 523 -5.19 17.32 -5.68
N SER A 524 -4.40 16.90 -6.68
CA SER A 524 -3.02 16.45 -6.49
C SER A 524 -2.14 17.47 -5.76
N ASN A 525 -2.39 18.78 -5.91
CA ASN A 525 -1.63 19.81 -5.19
C ASN A 525 -1.96 19.85 -3.70
N ASN A 526 -3.23 19.69 -3.32
CA ASN A 526 -3.64 19.63 -1.92
C ASN A 526 -3.06 18.37 -1.27
N VAL A 527 -3.19 17.21 -1.93
CA VAL A 527 -2.60 15.95 -1.45
C VAL A 527 -1.08 16.10 -1.25
N ALA A 528 -0.38 16.70 -2.21
CA ALA A 528 1.06 16.94 -2.13
C ALA A 528 1.44 17.88 -0.97
N GLU A 529 0.69 18.96 -0.75
CA GLU A 529 0.90 19.88 0.37
C GLU A 529 0.73 19.17 1.72
N LYS A 530 -0.34 18.37 1.87
CA LYS A 530 -0.59 17.58 3.08
C LYS A 530 0.48 16.52 3.29
N LEU A 531 0.91 15.83 2.23
CA LEU A 531 2.00 14.86 2.28
C LEU A 531 3.29 15.49 2.80
N ALA A 532 3.70 16.64 2.25
CA ALA A 532 4.89 17.35 2.72
C ALA A 532 4.78 17.76 4.20
N SER A 533 3.61 18.28 4.61
CA SER A 533 3.36 18.67 5.99
C SER A 533 3.47 17.48 6.95
N ILE A 534 2.83 16.36 6.63
CA ILE A 534 2.84 15.15 7.46
C ILE A 534 4.23 14.50 7.49
N ILE A 535 4.92 14.39 6.35
CA ILE A 535 6.31 13.87 6.34
C ILE A 535 7.22 14.75 7.20
N LYS A 536 7.05 16.07 7.15
CA LYS A 536 7.80 17.00 8.00
C LYS A 536 7.48 16.78 9.47
N GLU A 537 6.20 16.62 9.84
CA GLU A 537 5.78 16.33 11.21
C GLU A 537 6.40 15.01 11.71
N ILE A 538 6.31 13.95 10.92
CA ILE A 538 6.87 12.63 11.23
C ILE A 538 8.38 12.75 11.46
N ARG A 539 9.11 13.44 10.58
CA ARG A 539 10.57 13.65 10.71
C ARG A 539 10.93 14.51 11.92
N VAL A 540 10.18 15.58 12.24
CA VAL A 540 10.46 16.45 13.40
C VAL A 540 10.26 15.70 14.71
N GLN A 541 9.21 14.89 14.82
CA GLN A 541 8.98 14.05 16.01
C GLN A 541 10.18 13.11 16.28
N TYR A 542 10.79 12.55 15.22
CA TYR A 542 12.01 11.75 15.37
C TYR A 542 13.24 12.56 15.82
N VAL A 543 13.33 13.85 15.47
CA VAL A 543 14.48 14.71 15.84
C VAL A 543 14.36 15.25 17.26
N GLU A 544 13.14 15.57 17.72
CA GLU A 544 12.90 15.97 19.11
C GLU A 544 13.28 14.83 20.08
N ASP A 545 13.01 13.58 19.71
CA ASP A 545 13.41 12.37 20.44
C ASP A 545 14.95 12.20 20.54
N VAL A 546 15.73 12.68 19.56
CA VAL A 546 17.21 12.63 19.57
C VAL A 546 17.80 13.73 20.47
N SER A 547 17.07 14.84 20.67
CA SER A 547 17.55 16.01 21.41
C SER A 547 17.21 16.03 22.90
N GLY A 548 16.77 14.89 23.45
CA GLY A 548 16.54 14.67 24.88
C GLY A 548 17.83 14.68 25.70
N ASN A 549 18.46 15.86 25.82
CA ASN A 549 19.38 16.36 26.85
C ASN A 549 20.35 17.39 26.23
N GLN A 550 19.87 18.60 25.92
CA GLN A 550 20.65 19.84 26.09
C GLN A 550 19.77 21.08 25.83
N ASP A 551 19.44 21.79 26.90
CA ASP A 551 18.93 23.16 26.86
C ASP A 551 19.97 24.08 26.19
N LYS A 552 19.68 24.60 25.00
CA LYS A 552 20.19 25.92 24.55
C LYS A 552 19.15 26.66 23.72
N ALA A 553 18.73 27.80 24.28
CA ALA A 553 17.90 28.80 23.63
C ALA A 553 18.59 29.39 22.39
N VAL A 554 17.88 29.46 21.28
CA VAL A 554 18.22 30.33 20.15
C VAL A 554 17.00 31.22 19.87
N ASN A 555 17.23 32.53 19.99
CA ASN A 555 16.26 33.59 19.75
C ASN A 555 15.86 33.66 18.27
N GLY A 556 14.57 33.56 17.98
CA GLY A 556 13.97 33.98 16.72
C GLY A 556 13.52 35.44 16.78
N SER A 557 13.85 36.23 15.77
CA SER A 557 13.48 37.64 15.64
C SER A 557 12.02 37.80 15.18
N GLU A 558 11.23 38.59 15.91
CA GLU A 558 9.86 38.95 15.55
C GLU A 558 9.80 40.29 14.80
N THR A 559 8.98 40.31 13.74
CA THR A 559 8.51 41.48 12.99
C THR A 559 7.66 42.43 13.84
N PRO A 560 7.52 43.73 13.50
CA PRO A 560 6.97 44.75 14.38
C PRO A 560 5.44 44.70 14.42
N GLY A 561 4.89 43.95 15.38
CA GLY A 561 3.51 44.00 15.84
C GLY A 561 3.44 44.65 17.22
N GLU A 562 2.28 45.22 17.56
CA GLU A 562 2.01 45.96 18.81
C GLU A 562 2.63 45.33 20.07
N ALA A 563 3.24 46.15 20.93
CA ALA A 563 3.96 45.69 22.11
C ALA A 563 3.03 44.88 23.05
N PRO A 564 3.42 43.66 23.46
CA PRO A 564 2.57 42.81 24.29
C PRO A 564 2.32 43.42 25.67
N LEU A 565 1.22 43.01 26.32
CA LEU A 565 0.76 43.54 27.60
C LEU A 565 1.78 43.30 28.73
N CYS A 566 2.04 44.32 29.56
CA CYS A 566 2.95 44.21 30.70
C CYS A 566 2.31 43.43 31.85
N VAL A 567 2.89 42.27 32.18
CA VAL A 567 2.38 41.39 33.25
C VAL A 567 2.50 42.03 34.64
N TYR A 568 3.54 42.84 34.89
CA TYR A 568 3.71 43.56 36.16
C TYR A 568 2.71 44.71 36.32
N PHE A 569 2.17 45.26 35.22
CA PHE A 569 1.15 46.30 35.27
C PHE A 569 -0.20 45.72 35.72
N ILE A 570 -0.59 44.54 35.21
CA ILE A 570 -1.80 43.83 35.65
C ILE A 570 -1.74 43.53 37.16
N ASN A 571 -0.57 43.13 37.65
CA ASN A 571 -0.35 42.82 39.06
C ASN A 571 -0.05 44.06 39.92
N GLY A 572 -0.24 45.29 39.42
CA GLY A 572 -0.06 46.54 40.17
C GLY A 572 1.37 46.81 40.65
N SER A 573 2.38 46.12 40.11
CA SER A 573 3.78 46.13 40.57
C SER A 573 4.76 46.73 39.55
N CYS A 574 4.29 47.22 38.41
CA CYS A 574 5.13 47.89 37.43
C CYS A 574 5.50 49.31 37.89
N ASN A 575 6.79 49.57 38.08
CA ASN A 575 7.34 50.86 38.47
C ASN A 575 7.92 51.68 37.30
N ARG A 576 7.77 51.21 36.05
CA ARG A 576 8.40 51.81 34.86
C ARG A 576 7.49 52.78 34.08
N GLY A 577 6.23 52.94 34.50
CA GLY A 577 5.29 53.93 33.94
C GLY A 577 5.21 53.88 32.42
N THR A 578 5.26 55.04 31.76
CA THR A 578 5.23 55.18 30.29
C THR A 578 6.53 54.78 29.58
N GLY A 579 7.62 54.49 30.33
CA GLY A 579 8.90 54.00 29.81
C GLY A 579 9.00 52.48 29.73
N CYS A 580 7.89 51.75 29.92
CA CYS A 580 7.87 50.30 29.84
C CYS A 580 7.89 49.84 28.38
N PRO A 581 8.76 48.88 27.98
CA PRO A 581 8.77 48.34 26.62
C PRO A 581 7.53 47.46 26.28
N PHE A 582 6.65 47.26 27.26
CA PHE A 582 5.42 46.46 27.17
C PHE A 582 4.20 47.36 27.41
N SER A 583 3.08 47.07 26.74
CA SER A 583 1.89 47.93 26.77
C SER A 583 1.18 47.90 28.13
N HIS A 584 0.75 49.06 28.61
CA HIS A 584 -0.09 49.23 29.82
C HIS A 584 -1.57 49.49 29.47
N SER A 585 -1.98 49.25 28.22
CA SER A 585 -3.39 49.29 27.83
C SER A 585 -4.06 47.94 28.10
N LEU A 586 -5.15 47.89 28.86
CA LEU A 586 -5.90 46.65 29.13
C LEU A 586 -6.48 45.98 27.86
N GLN A 587 -6.41 46.64 26.70
CA GLN A 587 -6.81 46.11 25.40
C GLN A 587 -5.66 45.43 24.65
N ALA A 588 -4.40 45.55 25.11
CA ALA A 588 -3.27 44.91 24.44
C ALA A 588 -3.25 43.38 24.67
N LYS A 589 -2.79 42.63 23.67
CA LYS A 589 -2.74 41.15 23.73
C LYS A 589 -1.88 40.67 24.90
N ARG A 590 -2.44 39.75 25.69
CA ARG A 590 -1.70 39.03 26.73
C ARG A 590 -0.63 38.14 26.07
N PRO A 591 0.59 38.05 26.63
CA PRO A 591 1.60 37.12 26.13
C PRO A 591 1.10 35.67 26.23
N ALA A 592 1.47 34.82 25.28
CA ALA A 592 1.04 33.42 25.26
C ALA A 592 1.66 32.60 26.42
N CYS A 593 0.89 31.68 26.98
CA CYS A 593 1.35 30.82 28.06
C CYS A 593 2.31 29.74 27.54
N LYS A 594 3.58 29.78 27.97
CA LYS A 594 4.57 28.75 27.60
C LYS A 594 4.24 27.35 28.09
N PHE A 595 3.45 27.21 29.15
CA PHE A 595 3.08 25.91 29.73
C PHE A 595 1.76 25.35 29.18
N PHE A 596 0.95 26.17 28.50
CA PHE A 596 -0.28 25.70 27.87
C PHE A 596 -0.01 24.64 26.79
N TYR A 597 1.08 24.83 26.02
CA TYR A 597 1.51 23.90 24.98
C TYR A 597 2.43 22.78 25.48
N SER A 598 2.76 22.75 26.78
CA SER A 598 3.53 21.65 27.36
C SER A 598 2.61 20.43 27.59
N LEU A 599 3.16 19.22 27.50
CA LEU A 599 2.43 17.95 27.71
C LEU A 599 1.70 17.84 29.06
N GLN A 600 2.02 18.70 30.03
CA GLN A 600 1.35 18.77 31.34
C GLN A 600 0.20 19.78 31.39
N GLY A 601 0.03 20.62 30.37
CA GLY A 601 -0.90 21.76 30.36
C GLY A 601 -0.55 22.86 31.36
N CYS A 602 -1.21 24.01 31.26
CA CYS A 602 -1.06 25.07 32.25
C CYS A 602 -1.88 24.72 33.51
N ARG A 603 -1.20 24.50 34.64
CA ARG A 603 -1.84 24.19 35.93
C ARG A 603 -2.79 25.26 36.47
N ASN A 604 -2.69 26.49 35.95
CA ASN A 604 -3.51 27.62 36.38
C ASN A 604 -4.81 27.77 35.56
N GLY A 605 -5.04 26.93 34.53
CA GLY A 605 -6.27 26.92 33.73
C GLY A 605 -6.67 28.31 33.21
N ASP A 606 -7.96 28.63 33.27
CA ASP A 606 -8.51 29.92 32.82
C ASP A 606 -8.12 31.11 33.71
N SER A 607 -7.59 30.83 34.90
CA SER A 607 -7.06 31.83 35.84
C SER A 607 -5.61 32.22 35.52
N CYS A 608 -5.03 31.69 34.42
CA CYS A 608 -3.68 32.01 34.00
C CYS A 608 -3.56 33.45 33.52
N ILE A 609 -2.51 34.15 34.00
CA ILE A 609 -2.21 35.53 33.61
C ILE A 609 -1.72 35.66 32.15
N PHE A 610 -1.39 34.54 31.51
CA PHE A 610 -0.96 34.43 30.11
C PHE A 610 -2.08 33.88 29.23
N SER A 611 -2.13 34.27 27.95
CA SER A 611 -3.20 33.87 27.03
C SER A 611 -3.16 32.38 26.70
N HIS A 612 -4.33 31.73 26.74
CA HIS A 612 -4.60 30.37 26.24
C HIS A 612 -5.48 30.39 24.98
N ASP A 613 -5.87 31.56 24.47
CA ASP A 613 -6.73 31.67 23.29
C ASP A 613 -6.00 31.26 22.01
N LEU A 614 -6.42 30.12 21.47
CA LEU A 614 -6.27 29.80 20.06
C LEU A 614 -7.16 30.76 19.28
N GLY A 615 -6.60 31.54 18.35
CA GLY A 615 -7.43 32.21 17.34
C GLY A 615 -8.26 31.14 16.63
N GLN A 616 -9.57 31.14 16.87
CA GLN A 616 -10.49 30.13 16.33
C GLN A 616 -10.38 30.08 14.80
N PRO A 617 -10.14 28.92 14.19
CA PRO A 617 -10.68 28.66 12.87
C PRO A 617 -12.20 28.56 13.07
N VAL A 618 -12.93 29.37 12.32
CA VAL A 618 -14.37 29.25 12.16
C VAL A 618 -14.67 27.82 11.73
N LEU A 619 -15.20 27.01 12.65
CA LEU A 619 -15.85 25.74 12.33
C LEU A 619 -17.09 26.07 11.50
N PRO A 620 -17.21 25.61 10.24
CA PRO A 620 -18.50 25.57 9.60
C PRO A 620 -19.37 24.59 10.39
N SER A 621 -20.60 25.00 10.72
CA SER A 621 -21.63 24.10 11.23
C SER A 621 -21.98 23.08 10.14
N SER A 622 -21.28 21.95 10.09
CA SER A 622 -21.69 20.76 9.33
C SER A 622 -21.90 19.61 10.31
N SER A 623 -23.14 19.13 10.35
CA SER A 623 -23.62 17.94 11.06
C SER A 623 -22.66 16.75 10.99
N PHE A 624 -22.36 16.16 12.15
CA PHE A 624 -21.51 14.98 12.32
C PHE A 624 -22.06 13.77 11.56
N THR A 625 -21.26 13.14 10.69
CA THR A 625 -21.77 12.12 9.74
C THR A 625 -21.28 10.69 9.94
N CYS A 626 -20.33 10.40 10.83
CA CYS A 626 -20.00 9.02 11.23
C CYS A 626 -19.59 8.99 12.73
N LEU A 627 -20.12 8.07 13.54
CA LEU A 627 -19.81 7.99 14.99
C LEU A 627 -18.73 6.92 15.29
N PRO A 628 -17.77 7.19 16.21
CA PRO A 628 -16.69 6.26 16.58
C PRO A 628 -17.18 5.01 17.35
N GLU A 629 -16.28 4.08 17.68
CA GLU A 629 -16.57 2.85 18.46
C GLU A 629 -17.27 3.13 19.81
N ASP A 630 -17.07 4.30 20.42
CA ASP A 630 -17.76 4.77 21.65
C ASP A 630 -19.08 5.52 21.36
N GLY A 631 -19.49 5.62 20.11
CA GLY A 631 -20.71 6.29 19.68
C GLY A 631 -21.95 5.55 20.19
N VAL A 632 -22.80 6.29 20.90
CA VAL A 632 -24.14 5.81 21.27
C VAL A 632 -24.94 5.69 19.98
N ALA A 633 -25.48 4.49 19.72
CA ALA A 633 -26.40 4.30 18.60
C ALA A 633 -27.62 5.20 18.81
N ASN A 634 -28.05 5.90 17.76
CA ASN A 634 -29.13 6.87 17.85
C ASN A 634 -30.05 6.71 16.65
N ALA A 635 -31.33 6.43 16.89
CA ALA A 635 -32.34 6.36 15.85
C ALA A 635 -32.34 7.58 14.90
N ALA A 636 -32.05 8.77 15.42
CA ALA A 636 -31.98 10.00 14.62
C ALA A 636 -30.92 9.94 13.49
N SER A 637 -29.85 9.14 13.66
CA SER A 637 -28.80 8.99 12.66
C SER A 637 -29.28 8.30 11.38
N LEU A 638 -30.22 7.35 11.51
CA LEU A 638 -30.85 6.70 10.36
C LEU A 638 -32.01 7.54 9.82
N LEU A 639 -32.87 8.05 10.71
CA LEU A 639 -34.07 8.81 10.34
C LEU A 639 -33.75 10.09 9.55
N ARG A 640 -32.60 10.74 9.80
CA ARG A 640 -32.19 11.94 9.04
C ARG A 640 -31.93 11.66 7.56
N LEU A 641 -31.72 10.40 7.18
CA LEU A 641 -31.47 9.98 5.80
C LEU A 641 -32.76 9.71 5.04
N PHE A 642 -33.89 9.62 5.75
CA PHE A 642 -35.18 9.33 5.12
C PHE A 642 -35.76 10.58 4.46
N PRO A 643 -36.51 10.42 3.36
CA PRO A 643 -37.10 11.54 2.66
C PRO A 643 -38.11 12.27 3.57
N THR A 644 -38.11 13.60 3.51
CA THR A 644 -39.02 14.46 4.28
C THR A 644 -40.12 15.08 3.42
N SER A 645 -39.91 15.23 2.10
CA SER A 645 -40.90 15.71 1.12
C SER A 645 -42.09 14.75 0.97
N SER A 646 -43.29 15.20 0.59
CA SER A 646 -44.47 14.32 0.47
C SER A 646 -44.33 13.17 -0.54
N ASP A 647 -43.39 13.26 -1.48
CA ASP A 647 -43.37 12.44 -2.70
C ASP A 647 -42.29 11.33 -2.70
N GLY A 648 -41.59 11.12 -1.58
CA GLY A 648 -40.52 10.12 -1.46
C GLY A 648 -40.85 9.00 -0.50
N SER A 649 -40.54 7.76 -0.87
CA SER A 649 -40.72 6.57 -0.02
C SER A 649 -39.38 5.88 0.25
N ILE A 650 -39.34 5.13 1.35
CA ILE A 650 -38.25 4.19 1.64
C ILE A 650 -38.64 2.80 1.12
N LEU A 651 -37.68 2.07 0.57
CA LEU A 651 -37.83 0.69 0.13
C LEU A 651 -37.03 -0.22 1.04
N LEU A 652 -37.72 -1.06 1.80
CA LEU A 652 -37.13 -2.10 2.64
C LEU A 652 -37.10 -3.43 1.88
N LEU A 653 -35.90 -3.96 1.67
CA LEU A 653 -35.67 -5.18 0.92
C LEU A 653 -35.63 -6.42 1.82
N ASP A 654 -36.40 -7.44 1.43
CA ASP A 654 -36.36 -8.80 1.97
C ASP A 654 -36.54 -8.90 3.50
N ASP A 655 -37.56 -8.22 4.02
CA ASP A 655 -37.94 -8.32 5.44
C ASP A 655 -38.74 -9.61 5.67
N THR A 656 -38.01 -10.68 6.04
CA THR A 656 -38.56 -12.05 6.10
C THR A 656 -39.53 -12.28 7.24
N ASP A 657 -39.41 -11.54 8.34
CA ASP A 657 -40.26 -11.65 9.54
C ASP A 657 -41.07 -10.37 9.82
N MET A 658 -40.96 -9.35 8.96
CA MET A 658 -41.62 -8.04 9.08
C MET A 658 -41.22 -7.23 10.32
N HIS A 659 -40.20 -7.68 11.04
CA HIS A 659 -39.80 -7.08 12.31
C HIS A 659 -39.23 -5.67 12.11
N PHE A 660 -38.38 -5.48 11.09
CA PHE A 660 -37.81 -4.16 10.78
C PHE A 660 -38.89 -3.20 10.26
N SER A 661 -39.82 -3.70 9.43
CA SER A 661 -40.96 -2.94 8.91
C SER A 661 -41.84 -2.41 10.04
N ALA A 662 -42.19 -3.26 11.01
CA ALA A 662 -43.02 -2.89 12.16
C ALA A 662 -42.33 -1.84 13.05
N ASN A 663 -41.05 -2.02 13.36
CA ASN A 663 -40.30 -1.07 14.18
C ASN A 663 -40.12 0.28 13.48
N LEU A 664 -39.85 0.29 12.16
CA LEU A 664 -39.75 1.51 11.37
C LEU A 664 -41.07 2.28 11.32
N ALA A 665 -42.21 1.59 11.19
CA ALA A 665 -43.54 2.20 11.20
C ALA A 665 -43.88 2.91 12.53
N CYS A 666 -43.19 2.58 13.62
CA CYS A 666 -43.36 3.27 14.90
C CYS A 666 -42.62 4.62 14.96
N LEU A 667 -41.61 4.82 14.10
CA LEU A 667 -40.70 5.97 14.12
C LEU A 667 -40.78 6.83 12.86
N TYR A 668 -41.39 6.31 11.79
CA TYR A 668 -41.56 6.97 10.50
C TYR A 668 -42.96 6.73 9.95
N ASP A 669 -43.41 7.58 9.03
CA ASP A 669 -44.75 7.51 8.44
C ASP A 669 -44.94 6.17 7.69
N PRO A 670 -45.84 5.27 8.14
CA PRO A 670 -46.04 3.96 7.53
C PRO A 670 -46.44 4.03 6.06
N SER A 671 -47.16 5.08 5.65
CA SER A 671 -47.63 5.26 4.27
C SER A 671 -46.49 5.46 3.26
N ARG A 672 -45.30 5.75 3.77
CA ARG A 672 -44.07 6.01 3.00
C ARG A 672 -43.07 4.86 3.07
N ILE A 673 -43.48 3.73 3.65
CA ILE A 673 -42.68 2.52 3.74
C ILE A 673 -43.18 1.53 2.70
N ILE A 674 -42.30 1.13 1.79
CA ILE A 674 -42.51 0.04 0.85
C ILE A 674 -41.65 -1.11 1.34
N SER A 675 -42.24 -2.26 1.64
CA SER A 675 -41.51 -3.44 2.12
C SER A 675 -41.69 -4.62 1.18
N THR A 676 -40.64 -5.38 0.95
CA THR A 676 -40.67 -6.61 0.13
C THR A 676 -40.42 -7.82 1.02
N THR A 677 -41.12 -8.92 0.77
CA THR A 677 -40.99 -10.13 1.60
C THR A 677 -41.15 -11.42 0.80
N CYS A 678 -40.50 -12.47 1.29
CA CYS A 678 -40.69 -13.85 0.86
C CYS A 678 -42.07 -14.43 1.24
N LEU A 679 -42.78 -13.83 2.21
CA LEU A 679 -44.02 -14.39 2.74
C LEU A 679 -45.17 -14.29 1.74
N SER A 680 -46.09 -15.26 1.80
CA SER A 680 -47.39 -15.18 1.13
C SER A 680 -48.39 -14.43 2.00
N ASP A 681 -49.36 -13.76 1.37
CA ASP A 681 -50.45 -12.96 1.97
C ASP A 681 -51.41 -13.74 2.92
N SER A 682 -51.03 -14.93 3.36
CA SER A 682 -51.78 -15.73 4.32
C SER A 682 -51.55 -15.24 5.75
N ALA A 683 -52.36 -14.25 6.15
CA ALA A 683 -52.75 -13.93 7.53
C ALA A 683 -51.66 -13.46 8.53
N ILE A 684 -50.92 -12.40 8.20
CA ILE A 684 -50.31 -11.55 9.23
C ILE A 684 -51.35 -10.50 9.64
N CYS A 685 -52.02 -10.73 10.77
CA CYS A 685 -52.99 -9.78 11.35
C CYS A 685 -52.28 -8.91 12.40
N ASP A 686 -51.19 -8.25 12.02
CA ASP A 686 -50.49 -7.32 12.92
C ASP A 686 -50.94 -5.88 12.64
N THR A 687 -51.52 -5.23 13.65
CA THR A 687 -51.88 -3.80 13.59
C THR A 687 -50.68 -2.89 13.41
N SER A 688 -49.47 -3.34 13.76
CA SER A 688 -48.22 -2.59 13.62
C SER A 688 -47.83 -2.31 12.16
N LEU A 689 -48.30 -3.14 11.22
CA LEU A 689 -48.03 -3.02 9.79
C LEU A 689 -49.08 -2.19 9.04
N ALA A 690 -50.06 -1.63 9.75
CA ALA A 690 -51.13 -0.84 9.14
C ALA A 690 -50.58 0.41 8.46
N GLY A 691 -50.78 0.52 7.14
CA GLY A 691 -50.35 1.66 6.32
C GLY A 691 -49.09 1.41 5.49
N ILE A 692 -48.33 0.34 5.76
CA ILE A 692 -47.15 -0.03 4.96
C ILE A 692 -47.58 -0.64 3.62
N ARG A 693 -46.91 -0.27 2.52
CA ARG A 693 -47.10 -0.90 1.21
C ARG A 693 -46.24 -2.16 1.11
N ILE A 694 -46.84 -3.33 1.33
CA ILE A 694 -46.13 -4.62 1.30
C ILE A 694 -46.25 -5.27 -0.09
N LEU A 695 -45.11 -5.68 -0.65
CA LEU A 695 -44.99 -6.44 -1.89
C LEU A 695 -44.63 -7.90 -1.56
N TRP A 696 -45.62 -8.79 -1.68
CA TRP A 696 -45.56 -10.20 -1.28
C TRP A 696 -44.91 -11.11 -2.33
N GLY A 697 -44.29 -12.22 -1.88
CA GLY A 697 -43.71 -13.24 -2.76
C GLY A 697 -42.44 -12.83 -3.50
N LEU A 698 -41.77 -11.79 -3.03
CA LEU A 698 -40.53 -11.25 -3.59
C LEU A 698 -39.34 -11.72 -2.75
N CYS A 699 -38.88 -12.94 -3.03
CA CYS A 699 -37.98 -13.68 -2.14
C CYS A 699 -36.48 -13.43 -2.34
N HIS A 700 -36.12 -12.61 -3.33
CA HIS A 700 -34.73 -12.36 -3.68
C HIS A 700 -34.58 -10.95 -4.23
N SER A 701 -33.73 -10.13 -3.59
CA SER A 701 -33.36 -8.77 -4.04
C SER A 701 -33.06 -8.70 -5.55
N LEU A 702 -32.45 -9.75 -6.08
CA LEU A 702 -32.09 -9.93 -7.49
C LEU A 702 -33.25 -9.88 -8.48
N LYS A 703 -34.27 -10.73 -8.30
CA LYS A 703 -35.43 -10.78 -9.20
C LYS A 703 -36.37 -9.60 -8.99
N THR A 704 -36.38 -9.08 -7.77
CA THR A 704 -37.17 -7.93 -7.34
C THR A 704 -36.70 -6.62 -7.99
N VAL A 705 -35.38 -6.42 -8.13
CA VAL A 705 -34.82 -5.17 -8.67
C VAL A 705 -34.90 -5.07 -10.21
N ILE A 706 -34.72 -6.18 -10.93
CA ILE A 706 -34.68 -6.15 -12.41
C ILE A 706 -36.03 -6.56 -13.07
N SER A 707 -36.83 -7.46 -12.47
CA SER A 707 -38.07 -8.07 -13.02
C SER A 707 -37.89 -8.73 -14.39
N GLU A 708 -38.06 -10.06 -14.47
CA GLU A 708 -37.99 -10.85 -15.72
C GLU A 708 -39.32 -10.82 -16.53
N ALA A 709 -40.36 -10.13 -16.06
CA ALA A 709 -41.70 -10.20 -16.66
C ALA A 709 -42.42 -8.84 -16.64
N GLY A 710 -42.16 -8.00 -17.64
CA GLY A 710 -43.08 -7.01 -18.19
C GLY A 710 -43.36 -5.73 -17.40
N ASP A 711 -43.41 -5.75 -16.06
CA ASP A 711 -43.45 -4.56 -15.21
C ASP A 711 -42.83 -4.88 -13.83
N ASN A 712 -41.94 -3.99 -13.34
CA ASN A 712 -41.37 -4.15 -12.00
C ASN A 712 -42.42 -3.70 -10.95
N PRO A 713 -42.78 -4.54 -9.96
CA PRO A 713 -43.76 -4.18 -8.93
C PRO A 713 -43.31 -3.02 -8.02
N ILE A 714 -42.02 -2.69 -7.99
CA ILE A 714 -41.47 -1.59 -7.20
C ILE A 714 -41.65 -0.25 -7.94
N PRO A 715 -42.28 0.76 -7.32
CA PRO A 715 -42.42 2.10 -7.89
C PRO A 715 -41.11 2.90 -7.73
N TRP A 716 -40.07 2.54 -8.49
CA TRP A 716 -38.72 3.12 -8.37
C TRP A 716 -38.65 4.65 -8.43
N LYS A 717 -39.59 5.31 -9.13
CA LYS A 717 -39.66 6.78 -9.19
C LYS A 717 -40.02 7.43 -7.85
N GLU A 718 -40.73 6.71 -6.98
CA GLU A 718 -41.11 7.14 -5.63
C GLU A 718 -39.99 6.83 -4.62
N VAL A 719 -39.11 5.87 -4.90
CA VAL A 719 -38.08 5.40 -3.97
C VAL A 719 -36.94 6.43 -3.89
N LYS A 720 -36.62 6.89 -2.68
CA LYS A 720 -35.49 7.79 -2.42
C LYS A 720 -34.44 7.20 -1.48
N CYS A 721 -34.76 6.09 -0.82
CA CYS A 721 -33.83 5.38 0.05
C CYS A 721 -34.14 3.89 0.01
N VAL A 722 -33.12 3.06 -0.24
CA VAL A 722 -33.19 1.60 -0.19
C VAL A 722 -32.54 1.13 1.09
N LEU A 723 -33.24 0.34 1.88
CA LEU A 723 -32.75 -0.27 3.12
C LEU A 723 -32.64 -1.78 2.92
N TRP A 724 -31.52 -2.36 3.33
CA TRP A 724 -31.34 -3.81 3.32
C TRP A 724 -30.65 -4.30 4.60
N TYR A 725 -31.29 -5.26 5.25
CA TYR A 725 -30.79 -5.99 6.43
C TYR A 725 -30.54 -7.44 6.01
N PRO A 726 -29.37 -7.77 5.41
CA PRO A 726 -29.16 -9.08 4.81
C PRO A 726 -29.22 -10.23 5.82
N SER A 727 -30.17 -11.14 5.64
CA SER A 727 -30.24 -12.39 6.41
C SER A 727 -29.26 -13.43 5.86
N LEU A 728 -28.04 -13.43 6.41
CA LEU A 728 -26.96 -14.31 5.97
C LEU A 728 -27.02 -15.74 6.55
N GLU A 729 -27.93 -16.01 7.49
CA GLU A 729 -28.07 -17.31 8.16
C GLU A 729 -28.64 -18.41 7.24
N SER A 730 -29.40 -18.02 6.21
CA SER A 730 -30.00 -18.94 5.23
C SER A 730 -29.01 -19.43 4.17
N TYR A 731 -27.86 -18.76 4.03
CA TYR A 731 -26.78 -19.12 3.12
C TYR A 731 -25.75 -19.95 3.88
N SER A 732 -25.27 -21.04 3.27
CA SER A 732 -24.26 -21.94 3.87
C SER A 732 -23.10 -21.18 4.53
N GLU A 733 -22.41 -21.76 5.53
CA GLU A 733 -21.17 -21.19 6.14
C GLU A 733 -20.06 -20.83 5.11
N ASN A 734 -20.26 -21.10 3.83
CA ASN A 734 -19.41 -20.69 2.73
C ASN A 734 -19.46 -19.17 2.49
N LEU A 735 -18.41 -18.48 2.92
CA LEU A 735 -18.16 -17.05 2.71
C LEU A 735 -18.28 -16.62 1.23
N GLU A 736 -17.91 -17.48 0.29
CA GLU A 736 -17.96 -17.15 -1.14
C GLU A 736 -19.40 -17.00 -1.66
N SER A 737 -20.32 -17.80 -1.12
CA SER A 737 -21.74 -17.71 -1.47
C SER A 737 -22.37 -16.41 -0.98
N GLN A 738 -22.01 -15.99 0.24
CA GLN A 738 -22.42 -14.72 0.83
C GLN A 738 -21.81 -13.53 0.06
N LYS A 739 -20.56 -13.66 -0.38
CA LYS A 739 -19.90 -12.66 -1.22
C LYS A 739 -20.60 -12.49 -2.56
N THR A 740 -20.94 -13.61 -3.21
CA THR A 740 -21.70 -13.63 -4.48
C THR A 740 -23.05 -12.95 -4.32
N LEU A 741 -23.76 -13.17 -3.20
CA LEU A 741 -25.02 -12.50 -2.91
C LEU A 741 -24.86 -10.97 -2.85
N MET A 742 -23.84 -10.49 -2.13
CA MET A 742 -23.55 -9.05 -2.03
C MET A 742 -23.18 -8.45 -3.39
N GLN A 743 -22.35 -9.16 -4.16
CA GLN A 743 -21.94 -8.74 -5.50
C GLN A 743 -23.16 -8.59 -6.42
N ASN A 744 -23.96 -9.66 -6.50
CA ASN A 744 -25.17 -9.69 -7.29
C ASN A 744 -26.14 -8.55 -6.90
N PHE A 745 -26.31 -8.29 -5.60
CA PHE A 745 -27.14 -7.17 -5.12
C PHE A 745 -26.70 -5.83 -5.71
N PHE A 746 -25.42 -5.48 -5.59
CA PHE A 746 -24.91 -4.21 -6.11
C PHE A 746 -24.96 -4.14 -7.64
N GLU A 747 -24.61 -5.21 -8.35
CA GLU A 747 -24.64 -5.23 -9.81
C GLU A 747 -26.05 -4.95 -10.35
N HIS A 748 -27.06 -5.63 -9.80
CA HIS A 748 -28.44 -5.50 -10.28
C HIS A 748 -29.04 -4.14 -9.91
N LEU A 749 -28.71 -3.63 -8.72
CA LEU A 749 -29.14 -2.31 -8.28
C LEU A 749 -28.47 -1.21 -9.10
N ALA A 750 -27.18 -1.33 -9.42
CA ALA A 750 -26.47 -0.41 -10.29
C ALA A 750 -27.12 -0.36 -11.68
N ILE A 751 -27.39 -1.53 -12.28
CA ILE A 751 -28.06 -1.61 -13.58
C ILE A 751 -29.39 -0.84 -13.57
N ARG A 752 -30.25 -1.10 -12.58
CA ARG A 752 -31.56 -0.44 -12.44
C ARG A 752 -31.41 1.07 -12.28
N MET A 753 -30.56 1.50 -11.34
CA MET A 753 -30.41 2.91 -11.00
C MET A 753 -29.72 3.72 -12.10
N LEU A 754 -28.72 3.14 -12.80
CA LEU A 754 -28.07 3.77 -13.95
C LEU A 754 -29.02 3.88 -15.15
N ALA A 755 -29.82 2.84 -15.42
CA ALA A 755 -30.76 2.83 -16.53
C ALA A 755 -31.90 3.85 -16.36
N ASP A 756 -32.43 3.97 -15.14
CA ASP A 756 -33.57 4.84 -14.81
C ASP A 756 -33.12 6.22 -14.25
N ALA A 757 -31.81 6.51 -14.25
CA ALA A 757 -31.19 7.75 -13.74
C ALA A 757 -31.60 8.11 -12.29
N LEU A 758 -31.59 7.12 -11.40
CA LEU A 758 -32.02 7.23 -10.01
C LEU A 758 -30.91 7.69 -9.05
N TYR A 759 -30.06 8.64 -9.47
CA TYR A 759 -28.83 9.02 -8.76
C TYR A 759 -29.05 9.63 -7.37
N ASP A 760 -30.23 10.21 -7.11
CA ASP A 760 -30.58 10.75 -5.78
C ASP A 760 -30.94 9.67 -4.75
N THR A 761 -31.03 8.41 -5.16
CA THR A 761 -31.45 7.31 -4.29
C THR A 761 -30.27 6.80 -3.49
N ARG A 762 -30.37 6.82 -2.16
CA ARG A 762 -29.34 6.28 -1.28
C ARG A 762 -29.58 4.82 -1.00
N VAL A 763 -28.50 4.06 -0.82
CA VAL A 763 -28.57 2.64 -0.49
C VAL A 763 -27.93 2.42 0.88
N ILE A 764 -28.71 1.92 1.84
CA ILE A 764 -28.26 1.68 3.21
C ILE A 764 -28.26 0.18 3.46
N ILE A 765 -27.06 -0.36 3.72
CA ILE A 765 -26.89 -1.75 4.14
C ILE A 765 -26.55 -1.73 5.62
N THR A 766 -27.29 -2.51 6.41
CA THR A 766 -27.01 -2.65 7.84
C THR A 766 -26.57 -4.07 8.15
N MET A 767 -25.34 -4.22 8.62
CA MET A 767 -24.75 -5.53 8.91
C MET A 767 -23.62 -5.43 9.94
N ASN A 768 -23.06 -6.58 10.35
CA ASN A 768 -21.93 -6.61 11.26
C ASN A 768 -20.67 -6.06 10.61
N ASN A 769 -19.94 -5.16 11.29
CA ASN A 769 -18.71 -4.57 10.74
C ASN A 769 -17.62 -5.60 10.38
N ILE A 770 -17.55 -6.71 11.11
CA ILE A 770 -16.58 -7.76 10.83
C ILE A 770 -16.97 -8.53 9.58
N LYS A 771 -18.26 -8.87 9.41
CA LYS A 771 -18.75 -9.50 8.18
C LYS A 771 -18.63 -8.57 6.99
N PHE A 772 -18.93 -7.28 7.15
CA PHE A 772 -18.72 -6.25 6.13
C PHE A 772 -17.29 -6.26 5.59
N ALA A 773 -16.29 -6.27 6.49
CA ALA A 773 -14.88 -6.34 6.13
C ALA A 773 -14.49 -7.69 5.51
N GLN A 774 -15.00 -8.82 6.04
CA GLN A 774 -14.69 -10.17 5.52
C GLN A 774 -15.25 -10.39 4.11
N LEU A 775 -16.45 -9.90 3.83
CA LEU A 775 -17.10 -9.99 2.53
C LEU A 775 -16.61 -8.94 1.53
N GLN A 776 -15.79 -7.98 1.98
CA GLN A 776 -15.29 -6.85 1.19
C GLN A 776 -16.44 -6.05 0.56
N VAL A 777 -17.50 -5.78 1.32
CA VAL A 777 -18.75 -5.18 0.81
C VAL A 777 -18.51 -3.85 0.13
N GLU A 778 -17.64 -2.98 0.69
CA GLU A 778 -17.30 -1.70 0.04
C GLU A 778 -16.64 -1.91 -1.34
N LYS A 779 -15.78 -2.93 -1.48
CA LYS A 779 -15.16 -3.25 -2.78
C LYS A 779 -16.23 -3.64 -3.81
N LEU A 780 -17.12 -4.55 -3.43
CA LEU A 780 -18.21 -5.02 -4.29
C LEU A 780 -19.14 -3.87 -4.71
N ALA A 781 -19.42 -2.95 -3.78
CA ALA A 781 -20.14 -1.72 -4.02
C ALA A 781 -19.42 -0.86 -5.07
N ARG A 782 -18.12 -0.55 -4.86
CA ARG A 782 -17.32 0.28 -5.77
C ARG A 782 -17.18 -0.33 -7.16
N ASP A 783 -17.10 -1.65 -7.25
CA ASP A 783 -17.07 -2.36 -8.53
C ASP A 783 -18.40 -2.28 -9.29
N SER A 784 -19.45 -1.79 -8.65
CA SER A 784 -20.76 -1.45 -9.23
C SER A 784 -21.11 0.03 -9.09
N PHE A 785 -20.11 0.93 -9.00
CA PHE A 785 -20.28 2.40 -8.91
C PHE A 785 -20.95 2.94 -7.63
N PHE A 786 -21.09 2.12 -6.60
CA PHE A 786 -21.57 2.56 -5.29
C PHE A 786 -20.39 2.91 -4.38
N PHE A 787 -20.39 4.13 -3.85
CA PHE A 787 -19.32 4.64 -3.01
C PHE A 787 -19.85 4.91 -1.61
N LEU A 788 -19.11 4.42 -0.60
CA LEU A 788 -19.47 4.61 0.79
C LEU A 788 -19.28 6.08 1.17
N SER A 789 -20.37 6.76 1.51
CA SER A 789 -20.35 8.17 1.94
C SER A 789 -20.42 8.30 3.46
N GLU A 790 -21.21 7.45 4.12
CA GLU A 790 -21.40 7.50 5.56
C GLU A 790 -21.48 6.11 6.19
N SER A 791 -21.06 5.97 7.45
CA SER A 791 -21.24 4.78 8.26
C SER A 791 -21.42 5.10 9.75
N PHE A 792 -22.40 4.49 10.41
CA PHE A 792 -22.68 4.76 11.84
C PHE A 792 -23.25 3.54 12.57
N PRO A 793 -23.06 3.45 13.90
CA PRO A 793 -23.66 2.39 14.70
C PRO A 793 -25.18 2.35 14.53
N PHE A 794 -25.71 1.16 14.26
CA PHE A 794 -27.14 0.93 14.12
C PHE A 794 -27.79 0.79 15.51
N ASP A 795 -28.98 1.38 15.66
CA ASP A 795 -29.74 1.37 16.91
C ASP A 795 -30.68 0.17 16.97
N GLU A 796 -30.12 -0.98 17.35
CA GLU A 796 -30.85 -2.25 17.46
C GLU A 796 -32.02 -2.17 18.47
N MET A 797 -31.94 -1.28 19.46
CA MET A 797 -33.03 -1.09 20.44
C MET A 797 -34.27 -0.45 19.81
N SER A 798 -34.07 0.43 18.82
CA SER A 798 -35.15 1.18 18.18
C SER A 798 -35.67 0.50 16.92
N PHE A 799 -34.80 -0.18 16.16
CA PHE A 799 -35.13 -0.74 14.85
C PHE A 799 -35.17 -2.27 14.83
N GLY A 800 -34.60 -2.93 15.84
CA GLY A 800 -34.53 -4.39 15.91
C GLY A 800 -33.11 -4.96 15.90
N GLU A 801 -32.90 -6.09 16.57
CA GLU A 801 -31.62 -6.81 16.58
C GLU A 801 -31.31 -7.47 15.23
N LEU A 802 -30.03 -7.45 14.83
CA LEU A 802 -29.55 -8.21 13.68
C LEU A 802 -29.23 -9.66 14.08
N SER A 803 -29.58 -10.61 13.21
CA SER A 803 -29.18 -12.02 13.36
C SER A 803 -27.68 -12.25 13.09
N ASP A 804 -26.99 -11.25 12.52
CA ASP A 804 -25.58 -11.27 12.16
C ASP A 804 -24.64 -11.17 13.40
N THR A 805 -24.55 -12.25 14.18
CA THR A 805 -23.63 -12.35 15.32
C THR A 805 -22.30 -12.99 14.93
N VAL A 806 -21.19 -12.27 15.18
CA VAL A 806 -19.82 -12.78 15.01
C VAL A 806 -19.16 -12.92 16.38
N ASN A 807 -18.89 -14.15 16.80
CA ASN A 807 -18.19 -14.41 18.06
C ASN A 807 -16.71 -14.03 17.97
N THR A 808 -16.35 -12.84 18.44
CA THR A 808 -14.95 -12.43 18.59
C THR A 808 -14.41 -12.73 19.98
N LYS A 809 -13.30 -13.48 20.06
CA LYS A 809 -12.60 -13.78 21.33
C LYS A 809 -11.87 -12.58 21.95
N ARG A 810 -11.99 -11.36 21.40
CA ARG A 810 -11.21 -10.17 21.82
C ARG A 810 -12.12 -9.07 22.42
N PRO A 811 -11.75 -8.49 23.58
CA PRO A 811 -12.56 -7.47 24.24
C PRO A 811 -12.48 -6.04 23.66
N MET A 812 -11.58 -5.77 22.70
CA MET A 812 -11.43 -4.45 22.03
C MET A 812 -11.59 -4.51 20.51
N LEU A 813 -12.20 -5.58 20.02
CA LEU A 813 -12.65 -5.73 18.63
C LEU A 813 -14.15 -5.92 18.75
N VAL A 814 -14.86 -4.84 19.09
CA VAL A 814 -16.29 -4.95 19.39
C VAL A 814 -17.01 -5.10 18.07
N SER A 815 -17.47 -6.32 17.81
CA SER A 815 -18.39 -6.62 16.73
C SER A 815 -19.68 -5.85 16.98
N ARG A 816 -20.13 -5.05 16.01
CA ARG A 816 -21.33 -4.20 16.13
C ARG A 816 -22.11 -4.17 14.83
N ALA A 817 -23.43 -4.00 14.96
CA ALA A 817 -24.33 -3.65 13.86
C ALA A 817 -24.04 -2.21 13.38
N ILE A 818 -23.67 -2.05 12.11
CA ILE A 818 -23.35 -0.76 11.51
C ILE A 818 -24.23 -0.56 10.27
N SER A 819 -24.79 0.63 10.12
CA SER A 819 -25.41 1.10 8.88
C SER A 819 -24.35 1.74 7.99
N TYR A 820 -24.26 1.28 6.75
CA TYR A 820 -23.37 1.76 5.69
C TYR A 820 -24.20 2.40 4.59
N VAL A 821 -23.95 3.68 4.31
CA VAL A 821 -24.66 4.49 3.32
C VAL A 821 -23.81 4.59 2.07
N PHE A 822 -24.37 4.12 0.97
CA PHE A 822 -23.78 4.14 -0.35
C PHE A 822 -24.56 5.08 -1.26
N ASP A 823 -23.80 5.91 -1.98
CA ASP A 823 -24.31 6.76 -3.05
C ASP A 823 -23.80 6.22 -4.39
N LEU A 824 -24.65 6.21 -5.41
CA LEU A 824 -24.28 5.79 -6.76
C LEU A 824 -23.65 6.97 -7.49
N HIS A 825 -22.39 6.83 -7.91
CA HIS A 825 -21.73 7.81 -8.76
C HIS A 825 -21.66 7.28 -10.20
N PRO A 826 -22.47 7.82 -11.11
CA PRO A 826 -22.54 7.31 -12.47
C PRO A 826 -21.20 7.48 -13.22
N PRO A 827 -20.86 6.59 -14.15
CA PRO A 827 -19.74 6.81 -15.06
C PRO A 827 -20.03 8.01 -15.98
N THR A 828 -18.98 8.62 -16.54
CA THR A 828 -19.14 9.78 -17.45
C THR A 828 -19.72 9.37 -18.80
N ASP A 829 -20.75 10.09 -19.22
CA ASP A 829 -21.31 10.02 -20.57
C ASP A 829 -20.34 10.57 -21.63
N PHE A 830 -19.51 11.55 -21.28
CA PHE A 830 -18.45 12.05 -22.17
C PHE A 830 -17.44 10.96 -22.57
N GLN A 831 -17.02 10.12 -21.61
CA GLN A 831 -15.98 9.11 -21.85
C GLN A 831 -16.56 7.80 -22.40
N PHE A 832 -17.79 7.44 -22.00
CA PHE A 832 -18.37 6.12 -22.28
C PHE A 832 -19.64 6.15 -23.14
N GLY A 833 -20.08 7.33 -23.60
CA GLY A 833 -21.27 7.51 -24.42
C GLY A 833 -22.58 7.34 -23.63
N ASP A 834 -23.70 7.18 -24.34
CA ASP A 834 -25.03 6.99 -23.74
C ASP A 834 -25.24 5.56 -23.23
N TYR A 835 -24.53 5.21 -22.16
CA TYR A 835 -24.61 3.90 -21.52
C TYR A 835 -25.97 3.67 -20.84
N ALA A 836 -26.64 4.72 -20.38
CA ALA A 836 -27.94 4.64 -19.73
C ALA A 836 -28.99 4.10 -20.70
N ALA A 837 -29.02 4.59 -21.95
CA ALA A 837 -29.90 4.06 -22.97
C ALA A 837 -29.60 2.59 -23.34
N VAL A 838 -28.33 2.17 -23.30
CA VAL A 838 -27.94 0.77 -23.53
C VAL A 838 -28.47 -0.13 -22.43
N LEU A 839 -28.25 0.24 -21.15
CA LEU A 839 -28.75 -0.53 -20.01
C LEU A 839 -30.28 -0.56 -19.98
N HIS A 840 -30.94 0.58 -20.21
CA HIS A 840 -32.39 0.67 -20.25
C HIS A 840 -33.01 -0.16 -21.40
N ARG A 841 -32.33 -0.26 -22.55
CA ARG A 841 -32.75 -1.17 -23.64
C ARG A 841 -32.62 -2.63 -23.22
N CYS A 842 -31.48 -3.01 -22.63
CA CYS A 842 -31.26 -4.38 -22.15
C CYS A 842 -32.26 -4.81 -21.06
N LEU A 843 -32.77 -3.86 -20.26
CA LEU A 843 -33.83 -4.10 -19.27
C LEU A 843 -35.24 -4.30 -19.88
N ARG A 844 -35.48 -3.86 -21.11
CA ARG A 844 -36.80 -4.00 -21.79
C ARG A 844 -36.86 -5.13 -22.81
N ASP A 845 -35.71 -5.51 -23.36
CA ASP A 845 -35.59 -6.56 -24.38
C ASP A 845 -35.46 -7.99 -23.76
N ASN A 846 -35.29 -8.07 -22.44
CA ASN A 846 -35.38 -9.29 -21.61
C ASN A 846 -36.76 -9.35 -20.95
#